data_AF-A0A4S9WWH0-F1
#
_entry.id   AF-A0A4S9WWH0-F1
#
_cell.length_a   1.000
_cell.length_b   1.000
_cell.length_c   1.000
_cell.angle_alpha   90.00
_cell.angle_beta   90.00
_cell.angle_gamma   90.00
#
_symmetry.space_group_name_H-M   'P 1'
#
loop_
_entity.id
_entity.type
_entity.pdbx_description
1 polymer ?
#
loop_
_entity_poly.entity_id
_entity_poly.type
_entity_poly.pdbx_seq_one_letter_code
_entity_poly.pdbx_strand_id
1 'polypeptide(L)'
;MRFSTACVVCTAVIVGQASAQTFQRLGACPTLGCIFPPDQSDFLPGQWFDIRLEAHAPQNGSEVVPGYLTPDEKFTFTIAKDGKPNSAKDAAAYFKIDQPAIERWNFTWYEDLFAQAAKTPSMVKVAAKAYRKVALYEPGNYIATLTYANGSVTQANWTVRDTKISQKAKNVSVNGKYQTRMAMDKFPVLGHQMTHSIDSFITDSANSATALYTGHKSSVNALGVYADSSPNPLDDPKVQSIAELFHEVRGGGVGIVSTAFIADATPGALTAHTRNRGQYGNVVDSFLNGITNYTWPSWTGPDVLFGGGAEQFIPSSKSFQGKDYYQEFRNKGYNVIQNNTALQAAPTTERSLGIFSVSNMAKWLDRNVYKNNTQIPKTSPDGSSAAAVDQPGLKEMTLKAIDILHKRNPDKGFFLMSEAASIDKMMHTLDYDRALGELLELDDTIKATLKHLEEIGELENTLVIVTADHGHGFDVTGGVDTKFMDAQTSDRAKRNAVGTYEQSGLSQYMVANRSAPIGSDQNLVYSAGVDFPVNWDPRYTLQSGLATFPDHRESYRIHKGSVRVPAINITGFSSNDYFLNYVDAVTGFLINGTLPVSADQGVHSLTDVPVFAQGPCQSAFGGVYDNVDIFYNIATCLRLQRTKAGH
;
A
#
# COMPACT_ATOMS: atom_id res chain seq x y z
N MET A 1 7.29 13.16 87.43
CA MET A 1 7.15 11.78 86.93
C MET A 1 6.51 11.86 85.54
N ARG A 2 7.30 11.97 84.46
CA ARG A 2 7.72 10.89 83.54
C ARG A 2 6.56 10.04 82.99
N PHE A 3 6.29 10.16 81.69
CA PHE A 3 6.06 9.10 80.66
C PHE A 3 5.94 9.82 79.30
N SER A 4 6.98 9.88 78.47
CA SER A 4 7.48 8.89 77.49
C SER A 4 6.61 8.72 76.22
N THR A 5 7.13 9.34 75.16
CA THR A 5 7.26 8.93 73.75
C THR A 5 6.52 7.69 73.24
N ALA A 6 5.77 7.83 72.14
CA ALA A 6 5.85 6.95 70.97
C ALA A 6 5.12 7.59 69.77
N CYS A 7 5.88 8.22 68.87
CA CYS A 7 5.41 8.58 67.54
C CYS A 7 5.58 7.34 66.64
N VAL A 8 4.50 6.68 66.28
CA VAL A 8 4.52 5.56 65.32
C VAL A 8 4.53 6.16 63.91
N VAL A 9 5.70 6.18 63.30
CA VAL A 9 5.83 6.41 61.86
C VAL A 9 5.40 5.12 61.16
N CYS A 10 4.20 5.10 60.59
CA CYS A 10 3.79 4.07 59.64
C CYS A 10 4.54 4.29 58.32
N THR A 11 5.64 3.57 58.14
CA THR A 11 6.30 3.45 56.83
C THR A 11 5.38 2.64 55.91
N ALA A 12 4.65 3.32 55.04
CA ALA A 12 3.95 2.67 53.94
C ALA A 12 5.01 2.08 53.00
N VAL A 13 5.22 0.77 53.09
CA VAL A 13 5.99 0.02 52.09
C VAL A 13 5.14 -0.01 50.83
N ILE A 14 5.42 0.91 49.90
CA ILE A 14 4.97 0.78 48.51
C ILE A 14 5.74 -0.42 47.96
N VAL A 15 5.14 -1.61 48.03
CA VAL A 15 5.59 -2.76 47.25
C VAL A 15 5.29 -2.41 45.81
N GLY A 16 6.29 -1.89 45.10
CA GLY A 16 6.23 -1.79 43.65
C GLY A 16 6.01 -3.20 43.11
N GLN A 17 4.83 -3.46 42.53
CA GLN A 17 4.65 -4.67 41.76
C GLN A 17 5.61 -4.60 40.57
N ALA A 18 6.71 -5.34 40.65
CA ALA A 18 7.54 -5.64 39.49
C ALA A 18 6.71 -6.50 38.54
N SER A 19 5.91 -5.86 37.68
CA SER A 19 5.26 -6.54 36.58
C SER A 19 6.34 -6.92 35.58
N ALA A 20 6.50 -8.21 35.30
CA ALA A 20 7.37 -8.66 34.23
C ALA A 20 6.86 -8.04 32.92
N GLN A 21 7.70 -7.23 32.28
CA GLN A 21 7.38 -6.62 30.99
C GLN A 21 7.56 -7.67 29.89
N THR A 22 6.64 -7.71 28.92
CA THR A 22 6.82 -8.49 27.69
C THR A 22 7.82 -7.73 26.81
N PHE A 23 9.11 -7.95 27.05
CA PHE A 23 10.15 -7.31 26.26
C PHE A 23 10.42 -8.19 25.04
N GLN A 24 9.75 -7.97 23.91
CA GLN A 24 10.32 -8.48 22.67
C GLN A 24 11.75 -7.93 22.56
N ARG A 25 12.74 -8.77 22.23
CA ARG A 25 14.11 -8.34 22.00
C ARG A 25 14.07 -7.12 21.06
N LEU A 26 14.25 -5.93 21.65
CA LEU A 26 14.24 -4.68 20.91
C LEU A 26 15.27 -4.79 19.79
N GLY A 27 15.15 -3.99 18.73
CA GLY A 27 16.22 -3.88 17.72
C GLY A 27 17.61 -3.57 18.31
N ALA A 28 17.68 -3.13 19.57
CA ALA A 28 18.90 -2.93 20.36
C ALA A 28 19.58 -4.22 20.86
N CYS A 29 18.84 -5.32 21.02
CA CYS A 29 19.27 -6.58 21.64
C CYS A 29 18.97 -7.78 20.73
N PRO A 30 19.57 -7.89 19.53
CA PRO A 30 19.27 -9.00 18.61
C PRO A 30 19.68 -10.37 19.18
N THR A 31 20.71 -10.39 20.02
CA THR A 31 21.21 -11.56 20.73
C THR A 31 21.26 -11.27 22.24
N LEU A 32 22.23 -11.81 22.98
CA LEU A 32 22.40 -11.54 24.41
C LEU A 32 23.17 -10.23 24.69
N GLY A 33 23.78 -9.64 23.66
CA GLY A 33 24.45 -8.34 23.74
C GLY A 33 23.56 -7.24 23.19
N CYS A 34 23.40 -6.18 23.96
CA CYS A 34 22.61 -5.02 23.60
C CYS A 34 23.46 -3.78 23.35
N ILE A 35 23.13 -3.02 22.31
CA ILE A 35 23.69 -1.69 22.04
C ILE A 35 22.53 -0.70 21.94
N PHE A 36 22.61 0.37 22.74
CA PHE A 36 21.77 1.55 22.61
C PHE A 36 22.67 2.76 22.33
N PRO A 37 22.36 3.63 21.36
CA PRO A 37 21.23 3.55 20.44
C PRO A 37 21.34 2.30 19.52
N PRO A 38 20.21 1.67 19.14
CA PRO A 38 20.19 0.41 18.41
C PRO A 38 20.88 0.50 17.04
N ASP A 39 21.04 -0.67 16.40
CA ASP A 39 21.40 -0.75 14.98
C ASP A 39 20.51 0.18 14.16
N GLN A 40 21.10 0.78 13.13
CA GLN A 40 20.48 1.77 12.26
C GLN A 40 20.07 3.06 12.99
N SER A 41 20.76 3.53 14.02
CA SER A 41 20.47 4.86 14.60
C SER A 41 21.05 6.01 13.77
N ASP A 42 20.34 7.14 13.68
CA ASP A 42 20.79 8.33 12.96
C ASP A 42 21.14 9.48 13.91
N PHE A 43 22.21 10.21 13.59
CA PHE A 43 22.66 11.37 14.33
C PHE A 43 22.92 12.56 13.40
N LEU A 44 22.67 13.77 13.87
CA LEU A 44 23.25 14.97 13.27
C LEU A 44 24.73 15.08 13.67
N PRO A 45 25.61 15.62 12.81
CA PRO A 45 26.99 15.89 13.16
C PRO A 45 27.08 16.73 14.44
N GLY A 46 27.77 16.22 15.47
CA GLY A 46 27.91 16.89 16.76
C GLY A 46 26.71 16.78 17.70
N GLN A 47 25.65 16.04 17.33
CA GLN A 47 24.53 15.77 18.22
C GLN A 47 24.98 14.94 19.42
N TRP A 48 24.66 15.42 20.63
CA TRP A 48 24.92 14.67 21.85
C TRP A 48 23.94 13.51 21.99
N PHE A 49 24.46 12.34 22.38
CA PHE A 49 23.69 11.17 22.73
C PHE A 49 24.40 10.37 23.84
N ASP A 50 23.67 9.44 24.45
CA ASP A 50 24.21 8.46 25.39
C ASP A 50 24.30 7.09 24.72
N ILE A 51 25.31 6.31 25.09
CA ILE A 51 25.42 4.90 24.70
C ILE A 51 25.20 4.03 25.93
N ARG A 52 24.32 3.04 25.85
CA ARG A 52 24.15 1.97 26.85
C ARG A 52 24.51 0.64 26.22
N LEU A 53 25.32 -0.14 26.91
CA LEU A 53 25.69 -1.50 26.52
C LEU A 53 25.25 -2.45 27.60
N GLU A 54 24.70 -3.59 27.22
CA GLU A 54 24.28 -4.62 28.16
C GLU A 54 24.71 -6.00 27.66
N ALA A 55 25.21 -6.84 28.57
CA ALA A 55 25.43 -8.27 28.36
C ALA A 55 24.43 -9.02 29.24
N HIS A 56 23.53 -9.77 28.61
CA HIS A 56 22.43 -10.48 29.25
C HIS A 56 22.79 -11.95 29.43
N ALA A 57 22.59 -12.49 30.64
CA ALA A 57 22.71 -13.92 30.92
C ALA A 57 21.37 -14.47 31.41
N PRO A 58 20.54 -15.05 30.52
CA PRO A 58 19.30 -15.71 30.90
C PRO A 58 19.55 -16.90 31.80
N GLN A 59 18.71 -17.08 32.82
CA GLN A 59 18.86 -18.14 33.82
C GLN A 59 17.88 -19.30 33.62
N ASN A 60 16.82 -19.07 32.87
CA ASN A 60 15.78 -20.00 32.46
C ASN A 60 15.18 -19.53 31.12
N GLY A 61 14.24 -20.31 30.57
CA GLY A 61 13.65 -20.04 29.26
C GLY A 61 14.47 -20.59 28.10
N SER A 62 14.02 -20.30 26.88
CA SER A 62 14.61 -20.80 25.63
C SER A 62 15.97 -20.17 25.29
N GLU A 63 16.28 -19.02 25.91
CA GLU A 63 17.50 -18.24 25.62
C GLU A 63 18.70 -18.58 26.51
N VAL A 64 18.59 -19.59 27.38
CA VAL A 64 19.71 -20.02 28.24
C VAL A 64 20.82 -20.60 27.39
N VAL A 65 22.02 -20.05 27.55
CA VAL A 65 23.24 -20.59 26.94
C VAL A 65 23.96 -21.47 27.97
N PRO A 66 24.15 -22.78 27.71
CA PRO A 66 24.84 -23.67 28.63
C PRO A 66 26.23 -23.14 29.01
N GLY A 67 26.48 -23.02 30.32
CA GLY A 67 27.76 -22.50 30.84
C GLY A 67 27.87 -20.97 30.90
N TYR A 68 26.85 -20.22 30.44
CA TYR A 68 26.82 -18.75 30.49
C TYR A 68 25.68 -18.23 31.38
N LEU A 69 25.83 -18.42 32.70
CA LEU A 69 24.85 -18.00 33.73
C LEU A 69 25.27 -16.75 34.50
N THR A 70 26.44 -16.20 34.18
CA THR A 70 26.93 -14.95 34.75
C THR A 70 27.23 -14.03 33.57
N PRO A 71 26.65 -12.81 33.54
CA PRO A 71 26.88 -11.90 32.42
C PRO A 71 28.36 -11.54 32.35
N ASP A 72 28.86 -11.39 31.13
CA ASP A 72 30.25 -11.00 30.90
C ASP A 72 30.44 -9.57 31.38
N GLU A 73 31.37 -9.33 32.31
CA GLU A 73 31.68 -7.98 32.80
C GLU A 73 32.87 -7.36 32.08
N LYS A 74 33.58 -8.16 31.28
CA LYS A 74 34.79 -7.79 30.54
C LYS A 74 34.51 -7.57 29.05
N PHE A 75 33.25 -7.39 28.67
CA PHE A 75 32.89 -7.04 27.29
C PHE A 75 33.62 -5.78 26.83
N THR A 76 33.92 -5.74 25.54
CA THR A 76 34.60 -4.62 24.88
C THR A 76 33.67 -3.96 23.89
N PHE A 77 33.89 -2.66 23.66
CA PHE A 77 33.07 -1.87 22.75
C PHE A 77 33.94 -0.97 21.89
N THR A 78 33.79 -1.12 20.58
CA THR A 78 34.60 -0.39 19.60
C THR A 78 33.73 0.36 18.62
N ILE A 79 34.24 1.50 18.15
CA ILE A 79 33.63 2.32 17.11
C ILE A 79 34.59 2.38 15.93
N ALA A 80 34.09 2.11 14.72
CA ALA A 80 34.81 2.27 13.46
C ALA A 80 33.98 3.10 12.48
N LYS A 81 34.64 3.83 11.57
CA LYS A 81 33.94 4.43 10.41
C LYS A 81 33.91 3.39 9.29
N ASP A 82 32.74 3.21 8.68
CA ASP A 82 32.51 2.23 7.62
C ASP A 82 33.47 2.44 6.42
N GLY A 83 33.86 1.35 5.76
CA GLY A 83 34.89 1.35 4.70
C GLY A 83 36.34 1.47 5.21
N LYS A 84 36.58 1.54 6.52
CA LYS A 84 37.92 1.52 7.14
C LYS A 84 37.99 0.53 8.33
N PRO A 85 37.99 -0.79 8.11
CA PRO A 85 37.92 -1.80 9.20
C PRO A 85 39.08 -1.71 10.20
N ASN A 86 40.28 -1.34 9.73
CA ASN A 86 41.47 -1.16 10.57
C ASN A 86 41.44 0.13 11.42
N SER A 87 40.32 0.87 11.42
CA SER A 87 40.14 2.10 12.20
C SER A 87 39.32 1.92 13.48
N ALA A 88 38.92 0.68 13.81
CA ALA A 88 38.19 0.39 15.04
C ALA A 88 38.98 0.84 16.27
N LYS A 89 38.36 1.68 17.10
CA LYS A 89 38.93 2.18 18.36
C LYS A 89 38.03 1.81 19.51
N ASP A 90 38.62 1.53 20.68
CA ASP A 90 37.88 1.49 21.93
C ASP A 90 37.03 2.76 22.09
N ALA A 91 35.78 2.62 22.51
CA ALA A 91 34.84 3.74 22.53
C ALA A 91 35.25 4.86 23.49
N ALA A 92 35.82 4.54 24.66
CA ALA A 92 36.28 5.56 25.61
C ALA A 92 37.44 6.35 25.00
N ALA A 93 38.38 5.67 24.35
CA ALA A 93 39.46 6.30 23.60
C ALA A 93 38.96 7.12 22.39
N TYR A 94 37.95 6.63 21.66
CA TYR A 94 37.36 7.32 20.53
C TYR A 94 36.71 8.65 20.94
N PHE A 95 35.86 8.61 21.99
CA PHE A 95 35.14 9.79 22.49
C PHE A 95 35.97 10.64 23.46
N LYS A 96 37.18 10.21 23.81
CA LYS A 96 38.08 10.88 24.77
C LYS A 96 37.43 11.06 26.15
N ILE A 97 36.79 10.01 26.65
CA ILE A 97 36.19 9.95 27.98
C ILE A 97 36.83 8.82 28.78
N ASP A 98 36.60 8.82 30.09
CA ASP A 98 37.00 7.69 30.94
C ASP A 98 36.11 6.46 30.70
N GLN A 99 36.67 5.27 30.91
CA GLN A 99 35.91 4.02 30.83
C GLN A 99 34.78 4.01 31.89
N PRO A 100 33.51 3.81 31.50
CA PRO A 100 32.41 3.77 32.45
C PRO A 100 32.52 2.59 33.42
N ALA A 101 32.05 2.81 34.65
CA ALA A 101 31.90 1.74 35.63
C ALA A 101 30.86 0.71 35.17
N ILE A 102 31.05 -0.55 35.60
CA ILE A 102 30.13 -1.64 35.31
C ILE A 102 28.95 -1.62 36.30
N GLU A 103 27.74 -1.56 35.77
CA GLU A 103 26.47 -1.66 36.49
C GLU A 103 25.91 -3.08 36.41
N ARG A 104 25.13 -3.48 37.43
CA ARG A 104 24.49 -4.81 37.50
C ARG A 104 23.08 -4.70 38.04
N TRP A 105 22.17 -5.43 37.41
CA TRP A 105 20.83 -5.67 37.93
C TRP A 105 20.29 -6.98 37.35
N ASN A 106 19.15 -7.40 37.89
CA ASN A 106 18.39 -8.52 37.35
C ASN A 106 17.04 -7.98 36.90
N PHE A 107 16.47 -8.55 35.86
CA PHE A 107 15.10 -8.32 35.48
C PHE A 107 14.44 -9.63 35.06
N THR A 108 13.13 -9.58 34.90
CA THR A 108 12.32 -10.70 34.42
C THR A 108 11.47 -10.25 33.26
N TRP A 109 11.33 -11.09 32.25
CA TRP A 109 10.53 -10.80 31.06
C TRP A 109 9.83 -12.06 30.55
N TYR A 110 8.79 -11.90 29.73
CA TYR A 110 8.16 -13.01 29.04
C TYR A 110 8.72 -13.15 27.63
N GLU A 111 9.29 -14.31 27.32
CA GLU A 111 9.99 -14.52 26.04
C GLU A 111 9.10 -14.47 24.80
N ASP A 112 7.85 -14.87 25.00
CA ASP A 112 6.78 -14.74 24.04
C ASP A 112 5.42 -14.73 24.76
N LEU A 113 4.34 -14.64 23.97
CA LEU A 113 2.98 -14.69 24.49
C LEU A 113 2.64 -16.05 25.14
N PHE A 114 3.33 -17.15 24.77
CA PHE A 114 3.13 -18.46 25.40
C PHE A 114 3.70 -18.48 26.82
N ALA A 115 4.91 -17.98 27.02
CA ALA A 115 5.52 -17.81 28.34
C ALA A 115 4.72 -16.85 29.21
N GLN A 116 4.18 -15.77 28.62
CA GLN A 116 3.27 -14.85 29.32
C GLN A 116 1.99 -15.54 29.77
N ALA A 117 1.34 -16.29 28.89
CA ALA A 117 0.13 -17.05 29.20
C ALA A 117 0.40 -18.13 30.27
N ALA A 118 1.56 -18.80 30.20
CA ALA A 118 2.00 -19.78 31.18
C ALA A 118 2.50 -19.16 32.51
N LYS A 119 2.66 -17.84 32.58
CA LYS A 119 3.25 -17.10 33.71
C LYS A 119 4.64 -17.63 34.08
N THR A 120 5.43 -17.96 33.08
CA THR A 120 6.80 -18.48 33.22
C THR A 120 7.80 -17.42 32.73
N PRO A 121 8.05 -16.35 33.50
CA PRO A 121 8.99 -15.33 33.06
C PRO A 121 10.43 -15.86 33.07
N SER A 122 11.19 -15.43 32.08
CA SER A 122 12.63 -15.62 31.99
C SER A 122 13.32 -14.58 32.87
N MET A 123 14.17 -15.02 33.79
CA MET A 123 15.02 -14.16 34.60
C MET A 123 16.36 -13.95 33.90
N VAL A 124 16.78 -12.69 33.82
CA VAL A 124 18.01 -12.28 33.14
C VAL A 124 18.86 -11.48 34.10
N LYS A 125 20.12 -11.89 34.22
CA LYS A 125 21.16 -11.10 34.90
C LYS A 125 21.84 -10.21 33.87
N VAL A 126 22.10 -8.95 34.23
CA VAL A 126 22.67 -7.96 33.33
C VAL A 126 23.97 -7.40 33.89
N ALA A 127 24.98 -7.28 33.03
CA ALA A 127 26.13 -6.42 33.24
C ALA A 127 26.12 -5.31 32.18
N ALA A 128 26.32 -4.05 32.58
CA ALA A 128 26.15 -2.93 31.66
C ALA A 128 27.15 -1.78 31.87
N LYS A 129 27.37 -1.00 30.80
CA LYS A 129 28.15 0.25 30.82
C LYS A 129 27.36 1.35 30.14
N ALA A 130 27.51 2.59 30.61
CA ALA A 130 26.90 3.76 29.98
C ALA A 130 27.93 4.85 29.65
N TYR A 131 28.09 5.17 28.37
CA TYR A 131 28.88 6.31 27.90
C TYR A 131 27.94 7.50 27.80
N ARG A 132 28.18 8.54 28.59
CA ARG A 132 27.27 9.69 28.69
C ARG A 132 27.77 10.83 27.83
N LYS A 133 26.84 11.52 27.15
CA LYS A 133 27.08 12.77 26.42
C LYS A 133 28.26 12.64 25.46
N VAL A 134 28.15 11.73 24.50
CA VAL A 134 29.10 11.54 23.40
C VAL A 134 28.51 12.06 22.09
N ALA A 135 29.36 12.31 21.10
CA ALA A 135 28.94 12.82 19.80
C ALA A 135 29.85 12.32 18.67
N LEU A 136 29.26 12.12 17.49
CA LEU A 136 29.97 11.84 16.25
C LEU A 136 29.89 13.08 15.35
N TYR A 137 31.04 13.55 14.86
CA TYR A 137 31.14 14.86 14.20
C TYR A 137 31.30 14.81 12.69
N GLU A 138 31.76 13.69 12.13
CA GLU A 138 31.92 13.58 10.69
C GLU A 138 30.73 12.85 10.08
N PRO A 139 30.11 13.37 9.01
CA PRO A 139 29.14 12.61 8.24
C PRO A 139 29.71 11.26 7.76
N GLY A 140 28.85 10.25 7.70
CA GLY A 140 29.18 8.91 7.25
C GLY A 140 28.55 7.80 8.10
N ASN A 141 28.82 6.56 7.71
CA ASN A 141 28.39 5.39 8.46
C ASN A 141 29.46 4.97 9.46
N TYR A 142 29.02 4.48 10.60
CA TYR A 142 29.82 4.02 11.73
C TYR A 142 29.35 2.64 12.15
N ILE A 143 30.29 1.78 12.51
CA ILE A 143 29.99 0.44 13.05
C ILE A 143 30.41 0.44 14.52
N ALA A 144 29.42 0.31 15.39
CA ALA A 144 29.56 0.11 16.81
C ALA A 144 29.51 -1.38 17.11
N THR A 145 30.58 -1.94 17.68
CA THR A 145 30.73 -3.39 17.88
C THR A 145 30.92 -3.69 19.36
N LEU A 146 29.96 -4.42 19.94
CA LEU A 146 30.02 -4.99 21.28
C LEU A 146 30.49 -6.45 21.16
N THR A 147 31.59 -6.79 21.83
CA THR A 147 32.08 -8.17 21.91
C THR A 147 31.97 -8.67 23.34
N TYR A 148 31.32 -9.83 23.53
CA TYR A 148 30.97 -10.39 24.83
C TYR A 148 30.99 -11.93 24.79
N ALA A 149 30.91 -12.60 25.95
CA ALA A 149 30.70 -14.05 26.07
C ALA A 149 31.65 -14.89 25.18
N ASN A 150 32.97 -14.78 25.39
CA ASN A 150 34.01 -15.53 24.66
C ASN A 150 33.94 -15.40 23.12
N GLY A 151 33.63 -14.20 22.62
CA GLY A 151 33.73 -13.88 21.19
C GLY A 151 32.40 -13.70 20.45
N SER A 152 31.28 -13.73 21.16
CA SER A 152 29.99 -13.29 20.62
C SER A 152 30.03 -11.79 20.30
N VAL A 153 29.33 -11.39 19.24
CA VAL A 153 29.38 -10.01 18.74
C VAL A 153 27.96 -9.50 18.48
N THR A 154 27.68 -8.28 18.95
CA THR A 154 26.55 -7.47 18.50
C THR A 154 27.09 -6.25 17.76
N GLN A 155 26.56 -5.96 16.58
CA GLN A 155 26.92 -4.76 15.81
C GLN A 155 25.71 -3.84 15.65
N ALA A 156 25.98 -2.54 15.70
CA ALA A 156 25.04 -1.48 15.40
C ALA A 156 25.68 -0.51 14.38
N ASN A 157 25.03 -0.35 13.24
CA ASN A 157 25.39 0.59 12.19
C ASN A 157 24.72 1.92 12.49
N TRP A 158 25.51 2.96 12.69
CA TRP A 158 25.04 4.31 12.96
C TRP A 158 25.35 5.23 11.79
N THR A 159 24.40 6.06 11.38
CA THR A 159 24.62 7.02 10.30
C THR A 159 24.63 8.44 10.86
N VAL A 160 25.75 9.13 10.70
CA VAL A 160 25.82 10.57 10.91
C VAL A 160 25.43 11.24 9.60
N ARG A 161 24.27 11.90 9.60
CA ARG A 161 23.68 12.49 8.39
C ARG A 161 24.52 13.68 7.91
N ASP A 162 24.66 13.83 6.59
CA ASP A 162 25.22 15.06 6.02
C ASP A 162 24.24 16.23 6.27
N THR A 163 24.76 17.41 6.63
CA THR A 163 23.96 18.63 6.83
C THR A 163 23.51 19.24 5.51
N LYS A 164 24.07 18.79 4.38
CA LYS A 164 23.42 19.00 3.07
C LYS A 164 22.09 18.26 3.07
N ILE A 165 21.01 19.00 2.89
CA ILE A 165 19.64 18.47 2.78
C ILE A 165 19.63 17.50 1.60
N SER A 166 19.82 16.22 1.88
CA SER A 166 19.46 15.12 1.01
C SER A 166 18.19 14.53 1.60
N GLN A 167 17.09 14.71 0.87
CA GLN A 167 15.80 14.15 1.26
C GLN A 167 15.92 12.62 1.21
N LYS A 168 16.10 11.99 2.38
CA LYS A 168 16.01 10.54 2.58
C LYS A 168 14.62 10.21 3.12
N ALA A 169 14.04 9.11 2.68
CA ALA A 169 12.77 9.22 1.98
C ALA A 169 11.69 8.13 2.27
N LYS A 170 10.76 8.17 3.25
CA LYS A 170 9.42 7.44 3.30
C LYS A 170 9.01 6.06 2.64
N ASN A 171 9.04 4.89 3.31
CA ASN A 171 8.24 3.63 3.15
C ASN A 171 8.89 2.26 2.76
N VAL A 172 9.95 1.87 3.46
CA VAL A 172 10.16 0.50 4.00
C VAL A 172 10.62 0.70 5.45
N SER A 173 10.12 -0.04 6.43
CA SER A 173 10.60 0.10 7.82
C SER A 173 11.19 -1.21 8.33
N VAL A 174 12.43 -1.16 8.80
CA VAL A 174 13.02 -2.22 9.63
C VAL A 174 13.13 -1.64 11.03
N ASN A 175 12.58 -2.33 12.02
CA ASN A 175 12.69 -1.96 13.44
C ASN A 175 12.17 -0.54 13.77
N GLY A 176 11.13 -0.06 13.08
CA GLY A 176 10.56 1.29 13.28
C GLY A 176 11.34 2.43 12.61
N LYS A 177 12.44 2.12 11.89
CA LYS A 177 13.18 3.11 11.10
C LYS A 177 12.94 2.96 9.61
N TYR A 178 12.63 4.09 9.04
CA TYR A 178 12.41 4.33 7.62
C TYR A 178 13.67 4.05 6.74
N GLN A 179 13.52 3.28 5.64
CA GLN A 179 14.57 2.78 4.73
C GLN A 179 14.53 3.32 3.28
N THR A 180 13.40 3.22 2.55
CA THR A 180 13.28 3.66 1.11
C THR A 180 11.92 4.27 0.73
N ARG A 181 11.87 5.18 -0.28
CA ARG A 181 10.65 5.92 -0.67
C ARG A 181 9.85 5.18 -1.72
N MET A 182 8.54 5.11 -1.57
CA MET A 182 7.67 4.82 -2.72
C MET A 182 7.96 5.86 -3.82
N ALA A 183 7.82 5.46 -5.08
CA ALA A 183 7.98 6.37 -6.21
C ALA A 183 7.04 7.58 -6.11
N MET A 184 5.76 7.37 -5.75
CA MET A 184 4.81 8.48 -5.57
C MET A 184 5.21 9.46 -4.46
N ASP A 185 5.78 8.96 -3.37
CA ASP A 185 6.24 9.79 -2.25
C ASP A 185 7.44 10.69 -2.64
N LYS A 186 8.14 10.41 -3.76
CA LYS A 186 9.26 11.23 -4.26
C LYS A 186 8.79 12.43 -5.08
N PHE A 187 7.50 12.54 -5.38
CA PHE A 187 6.96 13.67 -6.12
C PHE A 187 7.23 14.97 -5.33
N PRO A 188 7.54 16.07 -6.04
CA PRO A 188 7.91 17.34 -5.40
C PRO A 188 6.75 18.03 -4.71
N VAL A 189 5.49 17.70 -5.07
CA VAL A 189 4.28 18.29 -4.49
C VAL A 189 3.38 17.19 -3.94
N LEU A 190 2.92 17.41 -2.70
CA LEU A 190 1.87 16.65 -2.04
C LEU A 190 0.75 17.61 -1.66
N GLY A 191 -0.48 17.27 -2.05
CA GLY A 191 -1.72 17.86 -1.58
C GLY A 191 -2.70 16.79 -1.10
N HIS A 192 -3.89 17.21 -0.71
CA HIS A 192 -5.01 16.36 -0.36
C HIS A 192 -6.27 16.87 -1.03
N GLN A 193 -7.14 15.97 -1.47
CA GLN A 193 -8.43 16.30 -2.02
C GLN A 193 -9.58 15.76 -1.16
N MET A 194 -10.65 16.55 -1.04
CA MET A 194 -11.90 16.15 -0.43
C MET A 194 -12.79 15.43 -1.45
N THR A 195 -13.41 14.32 -1.05
CA THR A 195 -14.04 13.37 -1.98
C THR A 195 -15.56 13.29 -1.85
N HIS A 196 -16.22 14.21 -1.14
CA HIS A 196 -17.67 14.16 -0.90
C HIS A 196 -18.52 14.26 -2.19
N SER A 197 -19.70 13.63 -2.17
CA SER A 197 -20.72 13.69 -3.23
C SER A 197 -21.65 14.91 -3.07
N ILE A 198 -22.46 15.20 -4.09
CA ILE A 198 -23.54 16.20 -4.00
C ILE A 198 -24.73 15.71 -3.16
N ASP A 199 -25.02 14.41 -3.20
CA ASP A 199 -26.23 13.79 -2.64
C ASP A 199 -25.94 12.72 -1.56
N SER A 200 -24.67 12.56 -1.21
CA SER A 200 -24.19 11.67 -0.15
C SER A 200 -22.93 12.24 0.49
N PHE A 201 -22.74 12.03 1.80
CA PHE A 201 -21.47 12.37 2.43
C PHE A 201 -20.33 11.51 1.89
N ILE A 202 -20.62 10.26 1.51
CA ILE A 202 -19.64 9.30 0.99
C ILE A 202 -19.89 9.11 -0.51
N THR A 203 -18.84 9.23 -1.30
CA THR A 203 -18.86 9.02 -2.74
C THR A 203 -18.78 7.54 -3.10
N ASP A 204 -19.32 7.15 -4.25
CA ASP A 204 -18.86 5.96 -4.96
C ASP A 204 -17.82 6.35 -6.02
N SER A 205 -17.23 5.36 -6.71
CA SER A 205 -16.23 5.64 -7.74
C SER A 205 -16.80 6.42 -8.92
N ALA A 206 -18.08 6.25 -9.28
CA ALA A 206 -18.69 6.89 -10.44
C ALA A 206 -18.75 8.40 -10.31
N ASN A 207 -19.31 8.88 -9.20
CA ASN A 207 -19.53 10.30 -9.00
C ASN A 207 -18.23 11.02 -8.57
N SER A 208 -17.29 10.33 -7.92
CA SER A 208 -15.96 10.87 -7.65
C SER A 208 -15.12 11.00 -8.93
N ALA A 209 -15.07 9.96 -9.76
CA ALA A 209 -14.39 10.02 -11.06
C ALA A 209 -15.02 11.11 -11.95
N THR A 210 -16.36 11.25 -11.94
CA THR A 210 -17.04 12.35 -12.61
C THR A 210 -16.55 13.71 -12.11
N ALA A 211 -16.40 13.90 -10.80
CA ALA A 211 -15.89 15.15 -10.25
C ALA A 211 -14.45 15.44 -10.69
N LEU A 212 -13.58 14.43 -10.65
CA LEU A 212 -12.20 14.52 -11.13
C LEU A 212 -12.10 14.89 -12.61
N TYR A 213 -13.01 14.38 -13.43
CA TYR A 213 -12.94 14.54 -14.89
C TYR A 213 -13.78 15.67 -15.44
N THR A 214 -14.76 16.19 -14.71
CA THR A 214 -15.63 17.26 -15.22
C THR A 214 -15.48 18.56 -14.46
N GLY A 215 -14.91 18.54 -13.25
CA GLY A 215 -14.89 19.72 -12.37
C GLY A 215 -16.24 20.03 -11.74
N HIS A 216 -17.12 19.03 -11.67
CA HIS A 216 -18.46 19.15 -11.11
C HIS A 216 -18.80 17.94 -10.25
N LYS A 217 -19.31 18.20 -9.04
CA LYS A 217 -19.88 17.16 -8.19
C LYS A 217 -21.07 16.50 -8.89
N SER A 218 -21.19 15.20 -8.71
CA SER A 218 -22.28 14.41 -9.27
C SER A 218 -22.89 13.48 -8.22
N SER A 219 -23.97 12.81 -8.60
CA SER A 219 -24.76 11.90 -7.78
C SER A 219 -24.21 10.49 -7.81
N VAL A 220 -24.37 9.74 -6.72
CA VAL A 220 -23.92 8.33 -6.62
C VAL A 220 -24.41 7.51 -7.82
N ASN A 221 -23.51 6.71 -8.40
CA ASN A 221 -23.63 5.93 -9.65
C ASN A 221 -23.57 6.71 -10.98
N ALA A 222 -23.58 8.04 -10.97
CA ALA A 222 -23.60 8.82 -12.19
C ALA A 222 -22.21 9.00 -12.80
N LEU A 223 -22.14 8.91 -14.13
CA LEU A 223 -20.98 9.13 -14.97
C LEU A 223 -21.25 10.36 -15.83
N GLY A 224 -20.51 11.45 -15.64
CA GLY A 224 -20.51 12.62 -16.53
C GLY A 224 -21.84 13.37 -16.66
N VAL A 225 -22.78 13.19 -15.72
CA VAL A 225 -24.11 13.83 -15.76
C VAL A 225 -24.52 14.41 -14.41
N TYR A 226 -25.49 15.32 -14.42
CA TYR A 226 -26.29 15.66 -13.24
C TYR A 226 -27.53 14.79 -13.22
N ALA A 227 -27.66 13.93 -12.20
CA ALA A 227 -28.80 13.05 -12.10
C ALA A 227 -30.10 13.85 -11.96
N ASP A 228 -31.08 13.59 -12.83
CA ASP A 228 -32.41 14.17 -12.74
C ASP A 228 -33.49 13.14 -12.36
N SER A 229 -34.76 13.51 -12.45
CA SER A 229 -35.88 12.63 -12.11
C SER A 229 -36.42 11.79 -13.27
N SER A 230 -35.84 11.88 -14.47
CA SER A 230 -36.29 11.11 -15.64
C SER A 230 -36.05 9.60 -15.41
N PRO A 231 -36.88 8.72 -16.00
CA PRO A 231 -36.68 7.28 -15.93
C PRO A 231 -35.57 6.78 -16.87
N ASN A 232 -35.17 7.57 -17.87
CA ASN A 232 -34.20 7.16 -18.87
C ASN A 232 -32.79 7.50 -18.38
N PRO A 233 -31.90 6.51 -18.18
CA PRO A 233 -30.60 6.79 -17.59
C PRO A 233 -29.61 7.57 -18.50
N LEU A 234 -30.01 7.88 -19.74
CA LEU A 234 -29.15 8.46 -20.78
C LEU A 234 -29.56 9.87 -21.22
N ASP A 235 -30.64 10.44 -20.68
CA ASP A 235 -31.13 11.77 -21.08
C ASP A 235 -30.77 12.90 -20.10
N ASP A 236 -30.23 12.55 -18.93
CA ASP A 236 -29.76 13.49 -17.92
C ASP A 236 -28.80 14.55 -18.50
N PRO A 237 -28.82 15.79 -17.95
CA PRO A 237 -27.91 16.87 -18.32
C PRO A 237 -26.44 16.45 -18.22
N LYS A 238 -25.69 16.62 -19.32
CA LYS A 238 -24.32 16.13 -19.49
C LYS A 238 -23.31 17.24 -19.25
N VAL A 239 -22.13 16.87 -18.75
CA VAL A 239 -21.01 17.78 -18.55
C VAL A 239 -19.79 17.21 -19.25
N GLN A 240 -19.12 18.04 -20.06
CA GLN A 240 -17.95 17.63 -20.83
C GLN A 240 -16.80 17.19 -19.91
N SER A 241 -16.18 16.05 -20.22
CA SER A 241 -15.02 15.56 -19.49
C SER A 241 -13.72 16.25 -19.92
N ILE A 242 -12.67 16.12 -19.12
CA ILE A 242 -11.34 16.65 -19.40
C ILE A 242 -10.74 15.99 -20.66
N ALA A 243 -11.05 14.72 -20.92
CA ALA A 243 -10.58 14.00 -22.09
C ALA A 243 -11.28 14.51 -23.36
N GLU A 244 -12.59 14.70 -23.31
CA GLU A 244 -13.35 15.29 -24.41
C GLU A 244 -12.88 16.72 -24.70
N LEU A 245 -12.71 17.53 -23.64
CA LEU A 245 -12.23 18.90 -23.75
C LEU A 245 -10.80 18.96 -24.29
N PHE A 246 -9.90 18.10 -23.80
CA PHE A 246 -8.53 17.99 -24.30
C PHE A 246 -8.51 17.62 -25.78
N HIS A 247 -9.26 16.59 -26.18
CA HIS A 247 -9.32 16.17 -27.58
C HIS A 247 -9.89 17.27 -28.47
N GLU A 248 -10.97 17.93 -28.07
CA GLU A 248 -11.60 18.98 -28.89
C GLU A 248 -10.71 20.23 -29.02
N VAL A 249 -9.99 20.65 -27.96
CA VAL A 249 -9.11 21.84 -28.02
C VAL A 249 -7.76 21.54 -28.68
N ARG A 250 -7.16 20.37 -28.40
CA ARG A 250 -5.79 20.05 -28.82
C ARG A 250 -5.72 19.13 -30.03
N GLY A 251 -6.75 18.31 -30.24
CA GLY A 251 -6.71 17.19 -31.18
C GLY A 251 -5.73 16.09 -30.75
N GLY A 252 -5.36 16.05 -29.46
CA GLY A 252 -4.41 15.07 -28.91
C GLY A 252 -5.05 13.70 -28.66
N GLY A 253 -4.19 12.73 -28.40
CA GLY A 253 -4.59 11.35 -28.14
C GLY A 253 -5.11 11.17 -26.71
N VAL A 254 -6.06 10.26 -26.53
CA VAL A 254 -6.56 9.89 -25.20
C VAL A 254 -6.36 8.40 -24.99
N GLY A 255 -5.88 8.01 -23.81
CA GLY A 255 -5.80 6.60 -23.40
C GLY A 255 -6.46 6.34 -22.06
N ILE A 256 -6.98 5.12 -21.92
CA ILE A 256 -7.60 4.60 -20.71
C ILE A 256 -6.98 3.24 -20.42
N VAL A 257 -6.41 3.08 -19.24
CA VAL A 257 -5.84 1.84 -18.74
C VAL A 257 -6.43 1.54 -17.37
N SER A 258 -6.88 0.32 -17.11
CA SER A 258 -7.36 -0.10 -15.80
C SER A 258 -7.15 -1.59 -15.57
N THR A 259 -6.88 -2.00 -14.33
CA THR A 259 -6.93 -3.42 -13.94
C THR A 259 -8.36 -3.91 -13.67
N ALA A 260 -9.35 -3.03 -13.66
CA ALA A 260 -10.77 -3.40 -13.62
C ALA A 260 -11.28 -3.78 -15.01
N PHE A 261 -12.56 -4.14 -15.02
CA PHE A 261 -13.42 -3.99 -16.17
C PHE A 261 -13.26 -2.60 -16.80
N ILE A 262 -12.95 -2.53 -18.10
CA ILE A 262 -12.72 -1.23 -18.76
C ILE A 262 -13.97 -0.32 -18.79
N ALA A 263 -15.17 -0.90 -18.60
CA ALA A 263 -16.42 -0.16 -18.52
C ALA A 263 -16.84 0.18 -17.08
N ASP A 264 -16.01 -0.14 -16.07
CA ASP A 264 -16.25 0.24 -14.68
C ASP A 264 -16.26 1.77 -14.51
N ALA A 265 -16.68 2.26 -13.35
CA ALA A 265 -16.93 3.68 -13.12
C ALA A 265 -15.77 4.60 -13.49
N THR A 266 -14.57 4.35 -12.96
CA THR A 266 -13.41 5.23 -13.17
C THR A 266 -13.03 5.33 -14.66
N PRO A 267 -12.81 4.24 -15.41
CA PRO A 267 -12.56 4.36 -16.86
C PRO A 267 -13.78 4.86 -17.63
N GLY A 268 -14.99 4.44 -17.25
CA GLY A 268 -16.24 4.82 -17.91
C GLY A 268 -16.52 6.32 -17.82
N ALA A 269 -16.35 6.94 -16.65
CA ALA A 269 -16.62 8.35 -16.39
C ALA A 269 -15.80 9.31 -17.27
N LEU A 270 -14.69 8.83 -17.86
CA LEU A 270 -13.87 9.67 -18.72
C LEU A 270 -14.56 9.98 -20.07
N THR A 271 -15.52 9.17 -20.51
CA THR A 271 -16.18 9.34 -21.83
C THR A 271 -17.69 9.11 -21.82
N ALA A 272 -18.23 8.41 -20.82
CA ALA A 272 -19.62 8.02 -20.77
C ALA A 272 -20.46 9.04 -19.99
N HIS A 273 -21.71 9.21 -20.43
CA HIS A 273 -22.69 10.11 -19.83
C HIS A 273 -23.98 9.35 -19.51
N THR A 274 -24.12 8.89 -18.26
CA THR A 274 -25.26 8.09 -17.78
C THR A 274 -25.43 8.26 -16.28
N ARG A 275 -26.66 8.36 -15.76
CA ARG A 275 -26.91 8.35 -14.29
C ARG A 275 -26.76 6.97 -13.65
N ASN A 276 -26.48 5.94 -14.45
CA ASN A 276 -26.30 4.57 -13.97
C ASN A 276 -25.02 3.96 -14.58
N ARG A 277 -23.98 3.83 -13.75
CA ARG A 277 -22.70 3.19 -14.09
C ARG A 277 -22.84 1.75 -14.61
N GLY A 278 -23.93 1.05 -14.26
CA GLY A 278 -24.22 -0.31 -14.72
C GLY A 278 -24.64 -0.42 -16.20
N GLN A 279 -24.74 0.69 -16.92
CA GLN A 279 -25.03 0.72 -18.36
C GLN A 279 -23.81 0.34 -19.21
N TYR A 280 -23.11 -0.75 -18.86
CA TYR A 280 -21.80 -1.12 -19.43
C TYR A 280 -21.79 -1.18 -20.96
N GLY A 281 -22.85 -1.70 -21.60
CA GLY A 281 -22.94 -1.70 -23.05
C GLY A 281 -22.90 -0.28 -23.63
N ASN A 282 -23.66 0.66 -23.06
CA ASN A 282 -23.65 2.07 -23.49
C ASN A 282 -22.29 2.72 -23.23
N VAL A 283 -21.62 2.38 -22.13
CA VAL A 283 -20.25 2.86 -21.83
C VAL A 283 -19.25 2.35 -22.87
N VAL A 284 -19.32 1.07 -23.25
CA VAL A 284 -18.45 0.52 -24.30
C VAL A 284 -18.76 1.15 -25.66
N ASP A 285 -20.04 1.44 -25.95
CA ASP A 285 -20.42 2.15 -27.17
C ASP A 285 -19.88 3.58 -27.19
N SER A 286 -19.89 4.31 -26.07
CA SER A 286 -19.34 5.66 -26.01
C SER A 286 -17.83 5.68 -26.22
N PHE A 287 -17.09 4.63 -25.81
CA PHE A 287 -15.66 4.50 -26.13
C PHE A 287 -15.37 4.42 -27.63
N LEU A 288 -16.32 3.98 -28.45
CA LEU A 288 -16.11 3.79 -29.89
C LEU A 288 -16.78 4.88 -30.73
N ASN A 289 -17.96 5.32 -30.32
CA ASN A 289 -18.86 6.18 -31.08
C ASN A 289 -19.05 7.57 -30.47
N GLY A 290 -18.58 7.81 -29.25
CA GLY A 290 -18.90 9.02 -28.50
C GLY A 290 -20.41 9.15 -28.24
N ILE A 291 -20.86 10.36 -27.92
CA ILE A 291 -22.28 10.67 -27.75
C ILE A 291 -22.89 11.08 -29.09
N THR A 292 -23.77 10.24 -29.63
CA THR A 292 -24.32 10.39 -30.99
C THR A 292 -25.76 10.92 -31.03
N ASN A 293 -26.51 10.80 -29.93
CA ASN A 293 -27.94 11.15 -29.88
C ASN A 293 -28.21 12.63 -29.53
N TYR A 294 -27.18 13.43 -29.27
CA TYR A 294 -27.31 14.82 -28.83
C TYR A 294 -26.32 15.73 -29.56
N THR A 295 -26.56 17.04 -29.54
CA THR A 295 -25.56 18.03 -29.94
C THR A 295 -24.41 18.01 -28.93
N TRP A 296 -23.36 17.27 -29.24
CA TRP A 296 -22.19 17.07 -28.39
C TRP A 296 -20.90 17.15 -29.23
N PRO A 297 -19.73 17.39 -28.63
CA PRO A 297 -18.46 17.30 -29.35
C PRO A 297 -18.32 15.96 -30.08
N SER A 298 -18.07 16.03 -31.38
CA SER A 298 -17.84 14.84 -32.20
C SER A 298 -16.47 14.26 -31.87
N TRP A 299 -16.45 13.12 -31.19
CA TRP A 299 -15.23 12.41 -30.87
C TRP A 299 -15.41 10.91 -31.11
N THR A 300 -14.49 10.30 -31.87
CA THR A 300 -14.49 8.86 -32.18
C THR A 300 -13.74 8.03 -31.12
N GLY A 301 -13.76 8.51 -29.87
CA GLY A 301 -13.24 7.83 -28.69
C GLY A 301 -11.72 7.74 -28.55
N PRO A 302 -11.25 7.11 -27.44
CA PRO A 302 -9.83 7.02 -27.08
C PRO A 302 -8.98 6.22 -28.08
N ASP A 303 -7.71 6.60 -28.22
CA ASP A 303 -6.74 5.88 -29.06
C ASP A 303 -6.27 4.57 -28.40
N VAL A 304 -6.32 4.47 -27.07
CA VAL A 304 -5.91 3.29 -26.30
C VAL A 304 -6.95 2.97 -25.23
N LEU A 305 -7.39 1.71 -25.16
CA LEU A 305 -8.29 1.16 -24.13
C LEU A 305 -7.74 -0.18 -23.66
N PHE A 306 -7.22 -0.27 -22.43
CA PHE A 306 -6.64 -1.49 -21.87
C PHE A 306 -7.29 -1.86 -20.53
N GLY A 307 -7.87 -3.06 -20.42
CA GLY A 307 -8.39 -3.58 -19.16
C GLY A 307 -9.05 -4.97 -19.25
N GLY A 308 -9.95 -5.27 -18.31
CA GLY A 308 -10.78 -6.48 -18.31
C GLY A 308 -12.17 -6.26 -18.92
N GLY A 309 -13.04 -7.27 -18.79
CA GLY A 309 -14.46 -7.16 -19.13
C GLY A 309 -14.91 -7.72 -20.46
N ALA A 310 -14.29 -8.79 -20.94
CA ALA A 310 -14.59 -9.38 -22.23
C ALA A 310 -16.08 -9.68 -22.48
N GLU A 311 -16.88 -9.87 -21.43
CA GLU A 311 -18.32 -10.09 -21.54
C GLU A 311 -19.11 -8.95 -22.21
N GLN A 312 -18.57 -7.73 -22.32
CA GLN A 312 -19.20 -6.63 -23.09
C GLN A 312 -18.80 -6.60 -24.55
N PHE A 313 -17.74 -7.31 -24.90
CA PHE A 313 -17.17 -7.33 -26.24
C PHE A 313 -17.62 -8.55 -27.02
N ILE A 314 -17.89 -9.66 -26.31
CA ILE A 314 -18.41 -10.90 -26.87
C ILE A 314 -19.93 -10.76 -27.13
N PRO A 315 -20.42 -11.13 -28.33
CA PRO A 315 -21.84 -11.02 -28.69
C PRO A 315 -22.72 -11.82 -27.73
N SER A 316 -23.47 -11.11 -26.90
CA SER A 316 -24.35 -11.69 -25.87
C SER A 316 -25.34 -10.65 -25.36
N SER A 317 -26.29 -11.02 -24.52
CA SER A 317 -27.17 -10.03 -23.86
C SER A 317 -26.43 -9.02 -22.99
N LYS A 318 -25.14 -9.24 -22.71
CA LYS A 318 -24.30 -8.32 -21.95
C LYS A 318 -23.61 -7.29 -22.84
N SER A 319 -23.34 -7.58 -24.11
CA SER A 319 -22.75 -6.60 -25.04
C SER A 319 -23.81 -5.63 -25.55
N PHE A 320 -23.39 -4.44 -25.98
CA PHE A 320 -24.34 -3.44 -26.45
C PHE A 320 -25.10 -3.94 -27.67
N GLN A 321 -26.44 -3.98 -27.53
CA GLN A 321 -27.36 -4.51 -28.53
C GLN A 321 -27.04 -5.95 -29.00
N GLY A 322 -26.31 -6.73 -28.20
CA GLY A 322 -25.92 -8.09 -28.56
C GLY A 322 -24.84 -8.20 -29.63
N LYS A 323 -24.17 -7.10 -29.98
CA LYS A 323 -23.17 -7.07 -31.06
C LYS A 323 -21.81 -7.59 -30.61
N ASP A 324 -21.01 -8.01 -31.59
CA ASP A 324 -19.59 -8.32 -31.41
C ASP A 324 -18.79 -7.01 -31.44
N TYR A 325 -18.48 -6.48 -30.26
CA TYR A 325 -17.76 -5.22 -30.14
C TYR A 325 -16.28 -5.37 -30.45
N TYR A 326 -15.69 -6.56 -30.35
CA TYR A 326 -14.34 -6.74 -30.89
C TYR A 326 -14.31 -6.46 -32.39
N GLN A 327 -15.32 -6.94 -33.12
CA GLN A 327 -15.42 -6.67 -34.55
C GLN A 327 -15.74 -5.20 -34.85
N GLU A 328 -16.62 -4.55 -34.08
CA GLU A 328 -16.89 -3.11 -34.25
C GLU A 328 -15.63 -2.25 -34.06
N PHE A 329 -14.79 -2.56 -33.07
CA PHE A 329 -13.51 -1.89 -32.86
C PHE A 329 -12.52 -2.14 -34.03
N ARG A 330 -12.43 -3.38 -34.53
CA ARG A 330 -11.61 -3.69 -35.73
C ARG A 330 -12.08 -2.91 -36.96
N ASN A 331 -13.40 -2.80 -37.16
CA ASN A 331 -13.98 -2.04 -38.26
C ASN A 331 -13.63 -0.54 -38.19
N LYS A 332 -13.34 -0.02 -36.99
CA LYS A 332 -12.83 1.34 -36.76
C LYS A 332 -11.30 1.43 -36.71
N GLY A 333 -10.59 0.39 -37.13
CA GLY A 333 -9.12 0.40 -37.25
C GLY A 333 -8.37 0.26 -35.93
N TYR A 334 -9.00 -0.33 -34.90
CA TYR A 334 -8.28 -0.71 -33.68
C TYR A 334 -7.62 -2.08 -33.84
N ASN A 335 -6.38 -2.16 -33.38
CA ASN A 335 -5.73 -3.43 -33.09
C ASN A 335 -6.36 -4.03 -31.82
N VAL A 336 -6.90 -5.25 -31.92
CA VAL A 336 -7.53 -5.95 -30.79
C VAL A 336 -6.55 -6.93 -30.17
N ILE A 337 -6.26 -6.75 -28.88
CA ILE A 337 -5.24 -7.44 -28.11
C ILE A 337 -5.93 -8.19 -26.95
N GLN A 338 -5.55 -9.44 -26.71
CA GLN A 338 -6.25 -10.31 -25.75
C GLN A 338 -5.34 -11.00 -24.72
N ASN A 339 -4.03 -10.74 -24.74
CA ASN A 339 -3.09 -11.27 -23.75
C ASN A 339 -1.81 -10.41 -23.71
N ASN A 340 -0.96 -10.65 -22.71
CA ASN A 340 0.30 -9.92 -22.53
C ASN A 340 1.25 -10.16 -23.70
N THR A 341 1.37 -11.39 -24.19
CA THR A 341 2.24 -11.71 -25.33
C THR A 341 1.92 -10.84 -26.56
N ALA A 342 0.63 -10.71 -26.89
CA ALA A 342 0.15 -9.87 -27.98
C ALA A 342 0.31 -8.36 -27.66
N LEU A 343 0.14 -7.94 -26.40
CA LEU A 343 0.37 -6.56 -25.99
C LEU A 343 1.81 -6.12 -26.25
N GLN A 344 2.79 -6.97 -25.88
CA GLN A 344 4.20 -6.68 -26.11
C GLN A 344 4.52 -6.55 -27.61
N ALA A 345 3.95 -7.44 -28.42
CA ALA A 345 4.15 -7.47 -29.87
C ALA A 345 3.34 -6.41 -30.64
N ALA A 346 2.36 -5.76 -30.00
CA ALA A 346 1.46 -4.83 -30.68
C ALA A 346 2.19 -3.59 -31.24
N PRO A 347 1.82 -3.14 -32.46
CA PRO A 347 2.38 -1.94 -33.06
C PRO A 347 1.98 -0.69 -32.27
N THR A 348 2.84 0.32 -32.29
CA THR A 348 2.60 1.61 -31.61
C THR A 348 1.96 2.66 -32.53
N THR A 349 1.74 2.33 -33.80
CA THR A 349 1.21 3.26 -34.82
C THR A 349 -0.31 3.20 -34.96
N GLU A 350 -0.97 2.22 -34.36
CA GLU A 350 -2.41 1.97 -34.49
C GLU A 350 -3.15 2.26 -33.18
N ARG A 351 -4.44 2.58 -33.27
CA ARG A 351 -5.31 2.59 -32.09
C ARG A 351 -5.39 1.17 -31.55
N SER A 352 -5.51 1.00 -30.24
CA SER A 352 -5.47 -0.32 -29.62
C SER A 352 -6.56 -0.52 -28.58
N LEU A 353 -7.26 -1.65 -28.69
CA LEU A 353 -8.19 -2.17 -27.70
C LEU A 353 -7.57 -3.45 -27.12
N GLY A 354 -7.23 -3.44 -25.84
CA GLY A 354 -6.70 -4.59 -25.11
C GLY A 354 -7.67 -5.03 -24.03
N ILE A 355 -8.24 -6.23 -24.16
CA ILE A 355 -9.13 -6.81 -23.17
C ILE A 355 -8.57 -8.16 -22.72
N PHE A 356 -8.18 -8.28 -21.45
CA PHE A 356 -7.31 -9.37 -21.00
C PHE A 356 -7.99 -10.45 -20.15
N SER A 357 -9.24 -10.23 -19.75
CA SER A 357 -10.02 -11.21 -19.00
C SER A 357 -11.52 -10.93 -19.09
N VAL A 358 -12.36 -11.94 -18.83
CA VAL A 358 -13.75 -11.75 -18.38
C VAL A 358 -13.71 -11.22 -16.95
N SER A 359 -14.58 -10.25 -16.62
CA SER A 359 -14.55 -9.50 -15.36
C SER A 359 -13.26 -8.68 -15.15
N ASN A 360 -12.94 -8.34 -13.91
CA ASN A 360 -11.71 -7.64 -13.54
C ASN A 360 -10.48 -8.53 -13.73
N MET A 361 -9.32 -7.90 -13.97
CA MET A 361 -8.06 -8.62 -14.11
C MET A 361 -7.62 -9.28 -12.80
N ALA A 362 -6.72 -10.26 -12.91
CA ALA A 362 -6.15 -10.95 -11.77
C ALA A 362 -5.23 -10.02 -10.97
N LYS A 363 -5.27 -10.15 -9.63
CA LYS A 363 -4.50 -9.32 -8.71
C LYS A 363 -3.01 -9.64 -8.84
N TRP A 364 -2.15 -8.70 -8.48
CA TRP A 364 -0.70 -8.84 -8.49
C TRP A 364 -0.26 -10.11 -7.75
N LEU A 365 -0.79 -10.35 -6.55
CA LEU A 365 -0.46 -11.53 -5.74
C LEU A 365 -0.84 -12.82 -6.45
N ASP A 366 -2.00 -12.85 -7.11
CA ASP A 366 -2.46 -14.03 -7.86
C ASP A 366 -1.66 -14.24 -9.15
N ARG A 367 -1.22 -13.18 -9.83
CA ARG A 367 -0.39 -13.28 -11.04
C ARG A 367 1.07 -13.64 -10.75
N ASN A 368 1.59 -13.28 -9.58
CA ASN A 368 3.03 -13.36 -9.29
C ASN A 368 3.40 -14.38 -8.21
N VAL A 369 2.57 -14.56 -7.18
CA VAL A 369 2.85 -15.42 -6.02
C VAL A 369 1.97 -16.67 -6.03
N TYR A 370 0.65 -16.50 -6.09
CA TYR A 370 -0.33 -17.59 -6.08
C TYR A 370 -0.88 -17.87 -7.48
N LYS A 371 0.01 -18.19 -8.42
CA LYS A 371 -0.31 -18.35 -9.85
C LYS A 371 -1.43 -19.34 -10.17
N ASN A 372 -1.67 -20.32 -9.31
CA ASN A 372 -2.79 -21.24 -9.47
C ASN A 372 -4.15 -20.54 -9.38
N ASN A 373 -4.23 -19.39 -8.70
CA ASN A 373 -5.45 -18.61 -8.58
C ASN A 373 -5.88 -17.94 -9.90
N THR A 374 -5.03 -17.92 -10.94
CA THR A 374 -5.41 -17.45 -12.29
C THR A 374 -6.02 -18.56 -13.15
N GLN A 375 -5.98 -19.82 -12.70
CA GLN A 375 -6.51 -20.98 -13.43
C GLN A 375 -8.04 -21.11 -13.27
N ILE A 376 -8.76 -20.02 -13.53
CA ILE A 376 -10.22 -19.95 -13.39
C ILE A 376 -10.86 -20.20 -14.77
N PRO A 377 -11.63 -21.28 -14.96
CA PRO A 377 -12.30 -21.55 -16.24
C PRO A 377 -13.22 -20.41 -16.67
N LYS A 378 -13.41 -20.25 -17.99
CA LYS A 378 -14.27 -19.23 -18.60
C LYS A 378 -13.87 -17.78 -18.27
N THR A 379 -12.59 -17.54 -18.00
CA THR A 379 -12.05 -16.18 -17.82
C THR A 379 -11.30 -15.65 -19.03
N SER A 380 -11.02 -16.50 -20.03
CA SER A 380 -10.36 -16.10 -21.27
C SER A 380 -11.13 -14.99 -22.01
N PRO A 381 -10.45 -13.92 -22.47
CA PRO A 381 -11.11 -12.79 -23.12
C PRO A 381 -11.60 -13.09 -24.55
N ASP A 382 -11.26 -14.25 -25.11
CA ASP A 382 -11.80 -14.71 -26.39
C ASP A 382 -13.18 -15.38 -26.27
N GLY A 383 -13.72 -15.51 -25.05
CA GLY A 383 -15.00 -16.17 -24.79
C GLY A 383 -14.93 -17.69 -24.72
N SER A 384 -13.74 -18.28 -24.83
CA SER A 384 -13.55 -19.72 -24.66
C SER A 384 -13.71 -20.17 -23.20
N SER A 385 -13.77 -21.49 -22.98
CA SER A 385 -13.80 -22.06 -21.62
C SER A 385 -12.45 -22.00 -20.90
N ALA A 386 -11.40 -21.50 -21.53
CA ALA A 386 -10.06 -21.43 -20.98
C ALA A 386 -9.94 -20.36 -19.87
N ALA A 387 -8.82 -20.42 -19.14
CA ALA A 387 -8.45 -19.44 -18.14
C ALA A 387 -7.58 -18.33 -18.75
N ALA A 388 -7.76 -17.09 -18.30
CA ALA A 388 -6.91 -15.95 -18.68
C ALA A 388 -5.61 -15.95 -17.88
N VAL A 389 -4.66 -16.80 -18.25
CA VAL A 389 -3.39 -16.95 -17.51
C VAL A 389 -2.29 -15.98 -17.97
N ASP A 390 -2.34 -15.48 -19.21
CA ASP A 390 -1.34 -14.56 -19.79
C ASP A 390 -1.82 -13.09 -19.74
N GLN A 391 -2.11 -12.58 -18.55
CA GLN A 391 -2.55 -11.21 -18.33
C GLN A 391 -1.36 -10.25 -18.11
N PRO A 392 -1.34 -9.06 -18.73
CA PRO A 392 -0.34 -8.03 -18.43
C PRO A 392 -0.59 -7.43 -17.04
N GLY A 393 0.40 -6.75 -16.47
CA GLY A 393 0.21 -5.87 -15.31
C GLY A 393 -0.08 -4.44 -15.70
N LEU A 394 -0.35 -3.64 -14.68
CA LEU A 394 -0.64 -2.21 -14.86
C LEU A 394 0.55 -1.50 -15.51
N LYS A 395 1.77 -1.88 -15.13
CA LYS A 395 3.01 -1.37 -15.70
C LYS A 395 3.10 -1.63 -17.20
N GLU A 396 2.93 -2.88 -17.63
CA GLU A 396 3.04 -3.24 -19.04
C GLU A 396 1.98 -2.52 -19.90
N MET A 397 0.75 -2.41 -19.40
CA MET A 397 -0.33 -1.69 -20.09
C MET A 397 -0.05 -0.19 -20.17
N THR A 398 0.38 0.43 -19.07
CA THR A 398 0.63 1.88 -19.00
C THR A 398 1.76 2.30 -19.93
N LEU A 399 2.89 1.57 -19.92
CA LEU A 399 4.03 1.89 -20.78
C LEU A 399 3.67 1.73 -22.27
N LYS A 400 2.97 0.65 -22.64
CA LYS A 400 2.50 0.46 -24.01
C LYS A 400 1.51 1.54 -24.44
N ALA A 401 0.63 1.99 -23.54
CA ALA A 401 -0.30 3.09 -23.82
C ALA A 401 0.45 4.40 -24.09
N ILE A 402 1.46 4.74 -23.27
CA ILE A 402 2.32 5.91 -23.50
C ILE A 402 3.00 5.82 -24.87
N ASP A 403 3.58 4.67 -25.22
CA ASP A 403 4.24 4.48 -26.51
C ASP A 403 3.30 4.72 -27.70
N ILE A 404 2.09 4.15 -27.66
CA ILE A 404 1.08 4.33 -28.71
C ILE A 404 0.66 5.80 -28.80
N LEU A 405 0.32 6.41 -27.66
CA LEU A 405 -0.17 7.78 -27.59
C LEU A 405 0.87 8.79 -28.07
N HIS A 406 2.11 8.67 -27.57
CA HIS A 406 3.23 9.52 -27.95
C HIS A 406 3.57 9.36 -29.43
N LYS A 407 3.65 8.12 -29.95
CA LYS A 407 3.96 7.87 -31.36
C LYS A 407 2.90 8.40 -32.31
N ARG A 408 1.62 8.29 -31.95
CA ARG A 408 0.49 8.74 -32.78
C ARG A 408 0.22 10.23 -32.69
N ASN A 409 0.62 10.88 -31.59
CA ASN A 409 0.30 12.29 -31.33
C ASN A 409 1.53 13.12 -30.96
N PRO A 410 2.62 13.09 -31.76
CA PRO A 410 3.91 13.69 -31.38
C PRO A 410 3.81 15.21 -31.14
N ASP A 411 2.97 15.92 -31.92
CA ASP A 411 2.84 17.39 -31.82
C ASP A 411 1.68 17.85 -30.94
N LYS A 412 0.69 16.96 -30.71
CA LYS A 412 -0.55 17.30 -29.99
C LYS A 412 -0.53 16.85 -28.53
N GLY A 413 0.38 15.95 -28.18
CA GLY A 413 0.47 15.33 -26.88
C GLY A 413 -0.69 14.37 -26.62
N PHE A 414 -0.80 13.93 -25.37
CA PHE A 414 -1.81 12.97 -24.95
C PHE A 414 -2.32 13.24 -23.54
N PHE A 415 -3.52 12.71 -23.26
CA PHE A 415 -4.07 12.55 -21.92
C PHE A 415 -4.22 11.05 -21.64
N LEU A 416 -3.68 10.58 -20.52
CA LEU A 416 -3.74 9.17 -20.13
C LEU A 416 -4.28 9.06 -18.70
N MET A 417 -5.33 8.25 -18.53
CA MET A 417 -5.78 7.77 -17.24
C MET A 417 -5.35 6.31 -17.07
N SER A 418 -4.67 6.00 -15.96
CA SER A 418 -4.22 4.64 -15.61
C SER A 418 -4.61 4.30 -14.18
N GLU A 419 -5.38 3.22 -13.99
CA GLU A 419 -6.03 2.87 -12.72
C GLU A 419 -5.58 1.51 -12.16
N ALA A 420 -5.12 1.52 -10.90
CA ALA A 420 -4.90 0.33 -10.07
C ALA A 420 -6.18 -0.05 -9.30
N ALA A 421 -7.19 -0.53 -10.03
CA ALA A 421 -8.56 -0.63 -9.51
C ALA A 421 -8.76 -1.68 -8.41
N SER A 422 -7.90 -2.70 -8.32
CA SER A 422 -8.09 -3.76 -7.33
C SER A 422 -7.65 -3.37 -5.92
N ILE A 423 -7.05 -2.20 -5.70
CA ILE A 423 -6.86 -1.66 -4.33
C ILE A 423 -8.24 -1.57 -3.67
N ASP A 424 -9.17 -0.82 -4.27
CA ASP A 424 -10.55 -0.68 -3.81
C ASP A 424 -11.25 -2.03 -3.64
N LYS A 425 -11.24 -2.86 -4.69
CA LYS A 425 -11.94 -4.15 -4.69
C LYS A 425 -11.47 -5.07 -3.55
N MET A 426 -10.18 -5.04 -3.21
CA MET A 426 -9.62 -5.87 -2.13
C MET A 426 -9.86 -5.27 -0.75
N MET A 427 -9.92 -3.94 -0.64
CA MET A 427 -10.33 -3.26 0.58
C MET A 427 -11.77 -3.59 0.95
N HIS A 428 -12.69 -3.61 -0.02
CA HIS A 428 -14.08 -4.04 0.17
C HIS A 428 -14.18 -5.47 0.74
N THR A 429 -13.42 -6.41 0.18
CA THR A 429 -13.45 -7.81 0.65
C THR A 429 -12.64 -8.06 1.94
N LEU A 430 -12.06 -7.01 2.53
CA LEU A 430 -11.17 -7.08 3.70
C LEU A 430 -9.89 -7.91 3.45
N ASP A 431 -9.44 -7.98 2.19
CA ASP A 431 -8.24 -8.71 1.76
C ASP A 431 -7.05 -7.74 1.64
N TYR A 432 -6.58 -7.26 2.78
CA TYR A 432 -5.60 -6.18 2.85
C TYR A 432 -4.23 -6.55 2.29
N ASP A 433 -3.84 -7.83 2.32
CA ASP A 433 -2.58 -8.29 1.71
C ASP A 433 -2.63 -8.14 0.18
N ARG A 434 -3.76 -8.51 -0.46
CA ARG A 434 -3.97 -8.24 -1.89
C ARG A 434 -4.03 -6.75 -2.19
N ALA A 435 -4.73 -5.96 -1.37
CA ALA A 435 -4.75 -4.50 -1.53
C ALA A 435 -3.34 -3.89 -1.46
N LEU A 436 -2.48 -4.36 -0.55
CA LEU A 436 -1.09 -3.96 -0.45
C LEU A 436 -0.29 -4.37 -1.69
N GLY A 437 -0.48 -5.58 -2.21
CA GLY A 437 0.12 -6.03 -3.47
C GLY A 437 -0.22 -5.11 -4.65
N GLU A 438 -1.48 -4.69 -4.77
CA GLU A 438 -1.94 -3.75 -5.80
C GLU A 438 -1.33 -2.34 -5.62
N LEU A 439 -1.24 -1.84 -4.39
CA LEU A 439 -0.59 -0.56 -4.11
C LEU A 439 0.89 -0.57 -4.51
N LEU A 440 1.59 -1.66 -4.25
CA LEU A 440 2.99 -1.83 -4.66
C LEU A 440 3.13 -1.97 -6.18
N GLU A 441 2.17 -2.58 -6.88
CA GLU A 441 2.13 -2.58 -8.35
C GLU A 441 1.90 -1.19 -8.93
N LEU A 442 1.04 -0.38 -8.31
CA LEU A 442 0.86 1.03 -8.69
C LEU A 442 2.17 1.81 -8.53
N ASP A 443 2.88 1.63 -7.41
CA ASP A 443 4.15 2.31 -7.18
C ASP A 443 5.24 1.91 -8.18
N ASP A 444 5.35 0.62 -8.52
CA ASP A 444 6.25 0.14 -9.58
C ASP A 444 5.88 0.72 -10.95
N THR A 445 4.57 0.80 -11.25
CA THR A 445 4.06 1.43 -12.48
C THR A 445 4.46 2.90 -12.56
N ILE A 446 4.33 3.66 -11.47
CA ILE A 446 4.72 5.07 -11.39
C ILE A 446 6.23 5.22 -11.62
N LYS A 447 7.03 4.41 -10.92
CA LYS A 447 8.49 4.39 -11.09
C LYS A 447 8.90 4.13 -12.54
N ALA A 448 8.30 3.11 -13.16
CA ALA A 448 8.58 2.74 -14.53
C ALA A 448 8.11 3.82 -15.52
N THR A 449 6.97 4.45 -15.26
CA THR A 449 6.43 5.54 -16.08
C THR A 449 7.36 6.75 -16.06
N LEU A 450 7.80 7.21 -14.89
CA LEU A 450 8.73 8.34 -14.78
C LEU A 450 10.05 8.06 -15.50
N LYS A 451 10.60 6.84 -15.34
CA LYS A 451 11.82 6.41 -16.05
C LYS A 451 11.61 6.35 -17.57
N HIS A 452 10.48 5.82 -18.02
CA HIS A 452 10.17 5.71 -19.43
C HIS A 452 10.01 7.09 -20.07
N LEU A 453 9.29 8.00 -19.41
CA LEU A 453 9.17 9.40 -19.83
C LEU A 453 10.53 10.10 -19.89
N GLU A 454 11.45 9.82 -18.96
CA GLU A 454 12.82 10.32 -19.00
C GLU A 454 13.58 9.77 -20.23
N GLU A 455 13.48 8.46 -20.48
CA GLU A 455 14.14 7.77 -21.59
C GLU A 455 13.69 8.25 -22.97
N ILE A 456 12.40 8.58 -23.12
CA ILE A 456 11.86 9.15 -24.37
C ILE A 456 11.95 10.68 -24.44
N GLY A 457 12.48 11.34 -23.39
CA GLY A 457 12.69 12.80 -23.38
C GLY A 457 11.43 13.63 -23.09
N GLU A 458 10.38 13.03 -22.55
CA GLU A 458 9.08 13.68 -22.31
C GLU A 458 8.77 13.96 -20.82
N LEU A 459 9.64 13.55 -19.89
CA LEU A 459 9.40 13.76 -18.45
C LEU A 459 9.15 15.23 -18.09
N GLU A 460 9.97 16.15 -18.62
CA GLU A 460 9.86 17.58 -18.33
C GLU A 460 8.65 18.25 -19.01
N ASN A 461 8.06 17.60 -20.02
CA ASN A 461 6.87 18.06 -20.74
C ASN A 461 5.58 17.44 -20.20
N THR A 462 5.67 16.48 -19.28
CA THR A 462 4.54 15.69 -18.81
C THR A 462 4.18 16.05 -17.37
N LEU A 463 2.93 16.44 -17.14
CA LEU A 463 2.37 16.53 -15.80
C LEU A 463 1.86 15.15 -15.39
N VAL A 464 2.47 14.56 -14.37
CA VAL A 464 2.04 13.30 -13.76
C VAL A 464 1.35 13.61 -12.44
N ILE A 465 0.11 13.11 -12.29
CA ILE A 465 -0.70 13.25 -11.07
C ILE A 465 -1.08 11.84 -10.61
N VAL A 466 -0.85 11.55 -9.33
CA VAL A 466 -1.24 10.31 -8.68
C VAL A 466 -2.18 10.64 -7.53
N THR A 467 -3.38 10.06 -7.55
CA THR A 467 -4.37 10.24 -6.49
C THR A 467 -5.37 9.08 -6.48
N ALA A 468 -6.34 9.13 -5.56
CA ALA A 468 -7.46 8.20 -5.49
C ALA A 468 -8.79 8.93 -5.73
N ASP A 469 -9.82 8.19 -6.10
CA ASP A 469 -11.19 8.67 -6.18
C ASP A 469 -11.84 8.74 -4.79
N HIS A 470 -11.50 7.84 -3.87
CA HIS A 470 -11.94 7.88 -2.48
C HIS A 470 -11.00 7.14 -1.53
N GLY A 471 -11.23 7.33 -0.22
CA GLY A 471 -10.54 6.61 0.83
C GLY A 471 -11.30 5.37 1.29
N HIS A 472 -10.61 4.53 2.05
CA HIS A 472 -11.20 3.55 2.96
C HIS A 472 -10.81 3.93 4.39
N GLY A 473 -11.67 3.63 5.36
CA GLY A 473 -11.41 3.92 6.78
C GLY A 473 -10.39 2.95 7.40
N PHE A 474 -9.26 2.74 6.73
CA PHE A 474 -8.24 1.75 7.04
C PHE A 474 -7.17 2.31 7.97
N ASP A 475 -6.75 1.50 8.95
CA ASP A 475 -5.60 1.82 9.80
C ASP A 475 -4.84 0.56 10.22
N VAL A 476 -3.63 0.76 10.76
CA VAL A 476 -2.78 -0.26 11.36
C VAL A 476 -2.48 0.14 12.80
N THR A 477 -3.05 -0.58 13.77
CA THR A 477 -2.99 -0.17 15.19
C THR A 477 -2.01 -0.99 16.03
N GLY A 478 -1.38 -2.02 15.45
CA GLY A 478 -0.47 -2.89 16.17
C GLY A 478 0.07 -4.04 15.31
N GLY A 479 0.58 -5.08 15.99
CA GLY A 479 1.06 -6.31 15.37
C GLY A 479 0.33 -7.53 15.91
N VAL A 480 0.36 -8.64 15.18
CA VAL A 480 -0.35 -9.88 15.55
C VAL A 480 0.58 -11.08 15.48
N ASP A 481 0.67 -11.86 16.57
CA ASP A 481 1.33 -13.17 16.57
C ASP A 481 0.35 -14.27 16.10
N THR A 482 0.40 -14.58 14.81
CA THR A 482 -0.52 -15.55 14.19
C THR A 482 -0.37 -16.96 14.77
N LYS A 483 0.84 -17.37 15.19
CA LYS A 483 1.05 -18.68 15.82
C LYS A 483 0.44 -18.75 17.21
N PHE A 484 0.57 -17.68 18.01
CA PHE A 484 -0.07 -17.63 19.32
C PHE A 484 -1.58 -17.67 19.19
N MET A 485 -2.15 -16.91 18.25
CA MET A 485 -3.58 -16.91 17.95
C MET A 485 -4.11 -18.30 17.57
N ASP A 486 -3.46 -18.98 16.62
CA ASP A 486 -3.88 -20.30 16.15
C ASP A 486 -3.87 -21.36 17.27
N ALA A 487 -3.00 -21.20 18.28
CA ALA A 487 -2.93 -22.10 19.43
C ALA A 487 -4.06 -21.89 20.47
N GLN A 488 -4.82 -20.80 20.38
CA GLN A 488 -5.89 -20.51 21.34
C GLN A 488 -7.24 -21.11 20.91
N THR A 489 -8.00 -21.60 21.88
CA THR A 489 -9.28 -22.30 21.62
C THR A 489 -10.51 -21.40 21.69
N SER A 490 -10.43 -20.21 22.30
CA SER A 490 -11.57 -19.28 22.41
C SER A 490 -11.26 -17.94 21.72
N ASP A 491 -12.28 -17.32 21.15
CA ASP A 491 -12.16 -16.00 20.51
C ASP A 491 -11.61 -14.94 21.47
N ARG A 492 -11.95 -15.03 22.77
CA ARG A 492 -11.41 -14.12 23.79
C ARG A 492 -9.91 -14.31 24.02
N ALA A 493 -9.43 -15.55 24.05
CA ALA A 493 -8.00 -15.83 24.21
C ALA A 493 -7.21 -15.46 22.94
N LYS A 494 -7.77 -15.70 21.76
CA LYS A 494 -7.18 -15.31 20.47
C LYS A 494 -6.85 -13.81 20.38
N ARG A 495 -7.71 -12.95 20.95
CA ARG A 495 -7.49 -11.50 20.98
C ARG A 495 -6.19 -11.09 21.70
N ASN A 496 -5.67 -11.91 22.62
CA ASN A 496 -4.39 -11.63 23.28
C ASN A 496 -3.18 -11.79 22.34
N ALA A 497 -3.37 -12.28 21.11
CA ALA A 497 -2.36 -12.28 20.07
C ALA A 497 -2.07 -10.89 19.49
N VAL A 498 -3.00 -9.94 19.67
CA VAL A 498 -2.88 -8.56 19.20
C VAL A 498 -2.04 -7.77 20.19
N GLY A 499 -0.89 -7.30 19.74
CA GLY A 499 0.01 -6.44 20.50
C GLY A 499 -0.17 -4.97 20.14
N THR A 500 -0.26 -4.11 21.16
CA THR A 500 -0.34 -2.64 21.02
C THR A 500 0.90 -1.97 21.62
N TYR A 501 1.26 -0.78 21.14
CA TYR A 501 2.41 -0.01 21.64
C TYR A 501 3.70 -0.85 21.66
N GLU A 502 4.39 -0.96 22.80
CA GLU A 502 5.57 -1.80 22.97
C GLU A 502 5.34 -3.28 22.62
N GLN A 503 4.11 -3.77 22.77
CA GLN A 503 3.75 -5.17 22.49
C GLN A 503 3.43 -5.40 21.01
N SER A 504 3.26 -4.34 20.20
CA SER A 504 3.03 -4.51 18.76
C SER A 504 4.18 -5.24 18.08
N GLY A 505 5.38 -5.11 18.66
CA GLY A 505 6.57 -5.71 18.10
C GLY A 505 6.90 -5.14 16.72
N LEU A 506 7.68 -5.92 15.98
CA LEU A 506 8.11 -5.58 14.63
C LEU A 506 7.48 -6.56 13.64
N SER A 507 6.89 -6.02 12.57
CA SER A 507 6.32 -6.84 11.51
C SER A 507 7.42 -7.68 10.84
N GLN A 508 7.10 -8.92 10.48
CA GLN A 508 8.02 -9.84 9.84
C GLN A 508 7.89 -9.90 8.31
N TYR A 509 7.21 -8.93 7.69
CA TYR A 509 7.28 -8.73 6.25
C TYR A 509 8.71 -8.31 5.89
N MET A 510 9.45 -9.21 5.25
CA MET A 510 10.84 -9.00 4.85
C MET A 510 10.92 -8.72 3.36
N VAL A 511 11.89 -7.90 2.95
CA VAL A 511 12.26 -7.70 1.55
C VAL A 511 13.29 -8.77 1.13
N ALA A 512 13.33 -9.09 -0.16
CA ALA A 512 14.26 -10.07 -0.72
C ALA A 512 15.72 -9.78 -0.37
N ASN A 513 16.43 -10.81 0.08
CA ASN A 513 17.88 -10.75 0.14
C ASN A 513 18.42 -10.89 -1.29
N ARG A 514 18.88 -9.79 -1.88
CA ARG A 514 19.38 -9.76 -3.27
C ARG A 514 20.65 -10.61 -3.47
N SER A 515 21.27 -11.10 -2.40
CA SER A 515 22.38 -12.06 -2.43
C SER A 515 21.94 -13.52 -2.30
N ALA A 516 20.64 -13.79 -2.10
CA ALA A 516 20.12 -15.15 -2.03
C ALA A 516 20.11 -15.83 -3.42
N PRO A 517 20.33 -17.15 -3.51
CA PRO A 517 20.29 -17.87 -4.78
C PRO A 517 18.97 -17.67 -5.54
N ILE A 518 19.06 -17.55 -6.87
CA ILE A 518 17.91 -17.54 -7.79
C ILE A 518 17.10 -18.83 -7.57
N GLY A 519 15.82 -18.67 -7.21
CA GLY A 519 14.90 -19.79 -6.93
C GLY A 519 14.70 -20.16 -5.45
N SER A 520 15.22 -19.38 -4.50
CA SER A 520 14.89 -19.54 -3.07
C SER A 520 13.65 -18.73 -2.66
N ASP A 521 12.99 -19.13 -1.56
CA ASP A 521 11.85 -18.42 -0.94
C ASP A 521 12.18 -16.97 -0.48
N GLN A 522 13.44 -16.55 -0.63
CA GLN A 522 13.91 -15.19 -0.35
C GLN A 522 14.18 -14.36 -1.61
N ASN A 523 13.71 -14.80 -2.79
CA ASN A 523 14.07 -14.23 -4.08
C ASN A 523 12.86 -13.85 -4.97
N LEU A 524 11.78 -13.32 -4.37
CA LEU A 524 10.72 -12.68 -5.16
C LEU A 524 11.23 -11.35 -5.71
N VAL A 525 11.82 -11.38 -6.92
CA VAL A 525 12.24 -10.19 -7.65
C VAL A 525 11.27 -9.98 -8.81
N TYR A 526 10.29 -9.11 -8.61
CA TYR A 526 9.32 -8.73 -9.64
C TYR A 526 9.89 -7.66 -10.59
N SER A 527 10.48 -6.60 -10.04
CA SER A 527 11.16 -5.57 -10.82
C SER A 527 12.37 -5.02 -10.06
N ALA A 528 13.43 -4.71 -10.79
CA ALA A 528 14.70 -4.30 -10.20
C ALA A 528 14.52 -3.03 -9.34
N GLY A 529 14.86 -3.14 -8.05
CA GLY A 529 14.75 -2.03 -7.11
C GLY A 529 13.32 -1.71 -6.66
N VAL A 530 12.40 -2.68 -6.71
CA VAL A 530 11.11 -2.62 -6.01
C VAL A 530 11.12 -3.66 -4.90
N ASP A 531 10.73 -3.22 -3.70
CA ASP A 531 10.93 -3.98 -2.47
C ASP A 531 9.60 -4.62 -2.01
N PHE A 532 9.09 -5.56 -2.81
CA PHE A 532 7.94 -6.39 -2.41
C PHE A 532 8.30 -7.30 -1.23
N PRO A 533 7.35 -7.63 -0.34
CA PRO A 533 7.54 -8.69 0.64
C PRO A 533 7.90 -10.01 -0.03
N VAL A 534 8.94 -10.70 0.45
CA VAL A 534 9.23 -12.09 0.04
C VAL A 534 8.41 -13.11 0.79
N ASN A 535 7.97 -12.76 2.00
CA ASN A 535 7.04 -13.57 2.77
C ASN A 535 5.76 -12.79 3.04
N TRP A 536 4.67 -13.26 2.45
CA TRP A 536 3.32 -12.71 2.59
C TRP A 536 2.50 -13.39 3.70
N ASP A 537 3.02 -14.43 4.34
CA ASP A 537 2.39 -15.11 5.49
C ASP A 537 3.37 -15.22 6.68
N PRO A 538 3.89 -14.09 7.19
CA PRO A 538 4.80 -14.11 8.33
C PRO A 538 4.09 -14.46 9.66
N ARG A 539 4.86 -14.80 10.70
CA ARG A 539 4.29 -15.03 12.05
C ARG A 539 3.77 -13.73 12.66
N TYR A 540 4.57 -12.66 12.59
CA TYR A 540 4.18 -11.34 13.10
C TYR A 540 3.67 -10.46 11.96
N THR A 541 2.35 -10.33 11.87
CA THR A 541 1.65 -9.56 10.83
C THR A 541 1.16 -8.21 11.38
N LEU A 542 0.56 -7.38 10.52
CA LEU A 542 -0.03 -6.11 10.93
C LEU A 542 -1.44 -6.35 11.47
N GLN A 543 -1.76 -5.75 12.63
CA GLN A 543 -3.15 -5.58 13.02
C GLN A 543 -3.73 -4.46 12.14
N SER A 544 -4.32 -4.87 11.01
CA SER A 544 -4.87 -3.99 9.99
C SER A 544 -6.38 -4.16 9.89
N GLY A 545 -7.09 -3.08 9.60
CA GLY A 545 -8.55 -3.15 9.51
C GLY A 545 -9.22 -1.86 9.08
N LEU A 546 -10.39 -1.99 8.47
CA LEU A 546 -11.33 -0.88 8.28
C LEU A 546 -12.03 -0.52 9.59
N ALA A 547 -12.55 0.70 9.70
CA ALA A 547 -13.49 1.09 10.76
C ALA A 547 -14.93 0.58 10.50
N THR A 548 -15.26 0.31 9.25
CA THR A 548 -16.60 -0.10 8.78
C THR A 548 -16.55 -1.36 7.95
N PHE A 549 -17.13 -2.44 8.47
CA PHE A 549 -17.08 -3.79 7.90
C PHE A 549 -18.29 -4.63 8.37
N PRO A 550 -18.63 -5.73 7.67
CA PRO A 550 -19.65 -6.70 8.10
C PRO A 550 -19.13 -7.63 9.20
N ASP A 551 -20.01 -8.43 9.81
CA ASP A 551 -19.59 -9.54 10.66
C ASP A 551 -18.62 -10.46 9.91
N HIS A 552 -17.45 -10.72 10.49
CA HIS A 552 -16.44 -11.59 9.86
C HIS A 552 -15.54 -12.27 10.90
N ARG A 553 -14.80 -13.28 10.46
CA ARG A 553 -13.65 -13.81 11.20
C ARG A 553 -12.37 -13.14 10.73
N GLU A 554 -11.48 -12.82 11.65
CA GLU A 554 -10.17 -12.25 11.32
C GLU A 554 -9.04 -13.09 11.90
N SER A 555 -8.14 -13.53 11.01
CA SER A 555 -6.95 -14.32 11.34
C SER A 555 -5.66 -13.55 11.12
N TYR A 556 -5.71 -12.38 10.47
CA TYR A 556 -4.56 -11.57 10.05
C TYR A 556 -3.55 -12.36 9.22
N ARG A 557 -4.04 -13.38 8.49
CA ARG A 557 -3.26 -14.21 7.58
C ARG A 557 -3.78 -14.01 6.16
N ILE A 558 -2.85 -14.09 5.22
CA ILE A 558 -3.20 -14.05 3.81
C ILE A 558 -4.10 -15.22 3.40
N HIS A 559 -5.16 -14.92 2.66
CA HIS A 559 -6.06 -15.91 2.10
C HIS A 559 -5.45 -16.49 0.79
N LYS A 560 -4.67 -17.58 0.90
CA LYS A 560 -3.81 -18.08 -0.20
C LYS A 560 -4.55 -18.54 -1.46
N GLY A 561 -5.75 -19.12 -1.31
CA GLY A 561 -6.46 -19.80 -2.42
C GLY A 561 -7.41 -18.92 -3.23
N SER A 562 -7.90 -17.83 -2.66
CA SER A 562 -8.87 -16.93 -3.29
C SER A 562 -8.91 -15.58 -2.59
N VAL A 563 -9.68 -14.65 -3.14
CA VAL A 563 -10.08 -13.44 -2.42
C VAL A 563 -10.96 -13.83 -1.24
N ARG A 564 -10.89 -13.06 -0.16
CA ARG A 564 -11.77 -13.20 1.00
C ARG A 564 -13.25 -13.00 0.66
N VAL A 565 -14.11 -13.69 1.41
CA VAL A 565 -15.57 -13.53 1.38
C VAL A 565 -16.05 -13.40 2.83
N PRO A 566 -16.01 -12.20 3.42
CA PRO A 566 -16.17 -12.02 4.87
C PRO A 566 -17.58 -12.37 5.38
N ALA A 567 -18.61 -12.06 4.59
CA ALA A 567 -20.00 -12.36 4.88
C ALA A 567 -20.70 -13.00 3.68
N ILE A 568 -21.73 -13.81 3.95
CA ILE A 568 -22.51 -14.56 2.96
C ILE A 568 -23.99 -14.52 3.28
N ASN A 569 -24.82 -14.59 2.25
CA ASN A 569 -26.23 -14.90 2.42
C ASN A 569 -26.40 -16.39 2.73
N ILE A 570 -27.33 -16.75 3.61
CA ILE A 570 -27.63 -18.13 3.97
C ILE A 570 -29.08 -18.49 3.65
N THR A 571 -29.28 -19.73 3.20
CA THR A 571 -30.60 -20.25 2.83
C THR A 571 -31.57 -20.16 4.00
N GLY A 572 -32.77 -19.64 3.75
CA GLY A 572 -33.83 -19.49 4.76
C GLY A 572 -33.99 -18.06 5.29
N PHE A 573 -33.11 -17.13 4.90
CA PHE A 573 -33.19 -15.71 5.22
C PHE A 573 -33.43 -14.89 3.94
N SER A 574 -33.68 -13.59 4.10
CA SER A 574 -33.85 -12.66 2.98
C SER A 574 -32.55 -12.58 2.16
N SER A 575 -32.63 -12.36 0.85
CA SER A 575 -31.46 -12.29 -0.03
C SER A 575 -30.52 -11.10 0.25
N ASN A 576 -31.00 -10.12 1.01
CA ASN A 576 -30.25 -8.94 1.46
C ASN A 576 -29.91 -9.02 2.96
N ASP A 577 -29.88 -10.22 3.53
CA ASP A 577 -29.50 -10.47 4.91
C ASP A 577 -28.23 -11.32 4.92
N TYR A 578 -27.12 -10.73 5.39
CA TYR A 578 -25.79 -11.30 5.31
C TYR A 578 -25.26 -11.63 6.70
N PHE A 579 -24.61 -12.79 6.77
CA PHE A 579 -24.08 -13.37 8.00
C PHE A 579 -22.59 -13.61 7.83
N LEU A 580 -21.88 -13.65 8.96
CA LEU A 580 -20.51 -14.16 9.05
C LEU A 580 -20.30 -15.39 8.14
N ASN A 581 -19.29 -15.33 7.28
CA ASN A 581 -18.80 -16.51 6.59
C ASN A 581 -17.86 -17.31 7.50
N TYR A 582 -18.37 -18.39 8.09
CA TYR A 582 -17.60 -19.18 9.05
C TYR A 582 -16.40 -19.94 8.43
N VAL A 583 -16.33 -20.09 7.11
CA VAL A 583 -15.22 -20.78 6.42
C VAL A 583 -14.12 -19.85 5.88
N ASP A 584 -14.33 -18.53 5.84
CA ASP A 584 -13.38 -17.56 5.23
C ASP A 584 -12.05 -17.48 5.99
N ALA A 585 -12.11 -17.36 7.32
CA ALA A 585 -10.93 -17.25 8.19
C ALA A 585 -11.11 -18.14 9.44
N VAL A 586 -11.21 -19.46 9.22
CA VAL A 586 -11.55 -20.45 10.26
C VAL A 586 -10.68 -20.37 11.52
N THR A 587 -9.40 -20.03 11.40
CA THR A 587 -8.48 -19.92 12.54
C THR A 587 -8.57 -18.58 13.26
N GLY A 588 -9.26 -17.59 12.69
CA GLY A 588 -9.47 -16.28 13.27
C GLY A 588 -10.44 -16.26 14.46
N PHE A 589 -10.77 -15.06 14.94
CA PHE A 589 -11.83 -14.81 15.92
C PHE A 589 -12.93 -13.94 15.32
N LEU A 590 -14.14 -14.00 15.88
CA LEU A 590 -15.25 -13.16 15.45
C LEU A 590 -15.00 -11.68 15.76
N ILE A 591 -15.17 -10.85 14.75
CA ILE A 591 -15.31 -9.40 14.84
C ILE A 591 -16.75 -9.05 14.43
N ASN A 592 -17.51 -8.45 15.35
CA ASN A 592 -18.86 -7.98 15.08
C ASN A 592 -18.78 -6.72 14.21
N GLY A 593 -19.52 -6.72 13.11
CA GLY A 593 -19.61 -5.65 12.15
C GLY A 593 -20.25 -4.38 12.70
N THR A 594 -19.94 -3.28 12.05
CA THR A 594 -20.54 -1.95 12.32
C THR A 594 -21.49 -1.51 11.21
N LEU A 595 -21.55 -2.27 10.12
CA LEU A 595 -22.44 -2.03 9.00
C LEU A 595 -23.84 -2.66 9.20
N PRO A 596 -24.86 -2.19 8.47
CA PRO A 596 -26.15 -2.87 8.40
C PRO A 596 -25.98 -4.33 7.93
N VAL A 597 -26.85 -5.23 8.40
CA VAL A 597 -26.85 -6.66 8.00
C VAL A 597 -27.08 -6.89 6.50
N SER A 598 -27.45 -5.85 5.76
CA SER A 598 -27.55 -5.89 4.30
C SER A 598 -26.24 -5.63 3.56
N ALA A 599 -25.17 -5.31 4.28
CA ALA A 599 -23.84 -5.14 3.71
C ALA A 599 -23.00 -6.40 3.97
N ASP A 600 -22.34 -6.88 2.92
CA ASP A 600 -21.52 -8.08 2.95
C ASP A 600 -20.01 -7.80 2.85
N GLN A 601 -19.64 -6.52 2.74
CA GLN A 601 -18.29 -6.04 2.48
C GLN A 601 -18.03 -4.71 3.18
N GLY A 602 -16.76 -4.31 3.29
CA GLY A 602 -16.36 -2.97 3.73
C GLY A 602 -16.92 -1.88 2.83
N VAL A 603 -16.82 -0.62 3.25
CA VAL A 603 -17.30 0.54 2.48
C VAL A 603 -16.25 1.65 2.44
N HIS A 604 -16.44 2.61 1.55
CA HIS A 604 -15.59 3.79 1.43
C HIS A 604 -15.68 4.69 2.67
N SER A 605 -14.73 5.61 2.81
CA SER A 605 -14.72 6.64 3.85
C SER A 605 -14.58 8.05 3.29
N LEU A 606 -14.87 9.04 4.13
CA LEU A 606 -14.65 10.47 3.86
C LEU A 606 -13.21 10.91 4.16
N THR A 607 -12.27 9.97 4.17
CA THR A 607 -10.86 10.30 4.40
C THR A 607 -10.37 11.10 3.18
N ASP A 608 -9.86 12.31 3.42
CA ASP A 608 -9.18 13.08 2.37
C ASP A 608 -8.04 12.25 1.78
N VAL A 609 -7.96 12.18 0.46
CA VAL A 609 -6.98 11.33 -0.23
C VAL A 609 -5.81 12.16 -0.76
N PRO A 610 -4.58 11.63 -0.74
CA PRO A 610 -3.41 12.37 -1.17
C PRO A 610 -3.40 12.60 -2.67
N VAL A 611 -2.82 13.73 -3.09
CA VAL A 611 -2.55 14.08 -4.49
C VAL A 611 -1.05 14.34 -4.63
N PHE A 612 -0.35 13.48 -5.37
CA PHE A 612 1.06 13.65 -5.69
C PHE A 612 1.19 14.22 -7.10
N ALA A 613 1.96 15.30 -7.28
CA ALA A 613 2.13 15.94 -8.60
C ALA A 613 3.60 16.25 -8.94
N GLN A 614 4.00 15.93 -10.17
CA GLN A 614 5.32 16.20 -10.74
C GLN A 614 5.19 16.70 -12.19
N GLY A 615 6.01 17.68 -12.55
CA GLY A 615 6.11 18.21 -13.91
C GLY A 615 5.53 19.63 -14.02
N PRO A 616 5.17 20.07 -15.25
CA PRO A 616 4.60 21.39 -15.48
C PRO A 616 3.37 21.65 -14.60
N CYS A 617 3.29 22.85 -14.02
CA CYS A 617 2.20 23.29 -13.13
C CYS A 617 2.02 22.50 -11.82
N GLN A 618 2.93 21.60 -11.44
CA GLN A 618 2.82 20.76 -10.24
C GLN A 618 2.42 21.51 -8.96
N SER A 619 2.85 22.77 -8.79
CA SER A 619 2.56 23.58 -7.60
C SER A 619 1.07 23.86 -7.39
N ALA A 620 0.24 23.76 -8.43
CA ALA A 620 -1.21 23.92 -8.33
C ALA A 620 -1.89 22.82 -7.49
N PHE A 621 -1.22 21.68 -7.31
CA PHE A 621 -1.76 20.50 -6.62
C PHE A 621 -1.34 20.42 -5.15
N GLY A 622 -0.70 21.46 -4.60
CA GLY A 622 -0.34 21.53 -3.18
C GLY A 622 -1.46 22.14 -2.33
N GLY A 623 -1.61 21.66 -1.09
CA GLY A 623 -2.62 22.13 -0.15
C GLY A 623 -3.79 21.15 0.01
N VAL A 624 -4.93 21.65 0.51
CA VAL A 624 -6.17 20.88 0.69
C VAL A 624 -7.27 21.56 -0.11
N TYR A 625 -7.94 20.82 -1.00
CA TYR A 625 -8.91 21.35 -1.94
C TYR A 625 -9.99 20.31 -2.27
N ASP A 626 -10.98 20.69 -3.07
CA ASP A 626 -12.04 19.76 -3.48
C ASP A 626 -11.60 18.91 -4.68
N ASN A 627 -12.10 17.67 -4.81
CA ASN A 627 -11.79 16.83 -5.97
C ASN A 627 -12.11 17.49 -7.33
N VAL A 628 -13.06 18.42 -7.39
CA VAL A 628 -13.35 19.18 -8.62
C VAL A 628 -12.20 20.11 -9.03
N ASP A 629 -11.38 20.58 -8.09
CA ASP A 629 -10.27 21.50 -8.38
C ASP A 629 -9.16 20.82 -9.19
N ILE A 630 -9.07 19.49 -9.14
CA ILE A 630 -8.15 18.71 -9.98
C ILE A 630 -8.45 18.94 -11.46
N PHE A 631 -9.72 18.92 -11.86
CA PHE A 631 -10.12 19.24 -13.23
C PHE A 631 -9.65 20.64 -13.65
N TYR A 632 -9.95 21.66 -12.83
CA TYR A 632 -9.61 23.05 -13.16
C TYR A 632 -8.10 23.28 -13.21
N ASN A 633 -7.34 22.62 -12.33
CA ASN A 633 -5.88 22.65 -12.33
C ASN A 633 -5.30 22.02 -13.62
N ILE A 634 -5.78 20.84 -14.00
CA ILE A 634 -5.39 20.17 -15.25
C ILE A 634 -5.75 21.04 -16.47
N ALA A 635 -7.01 21.50 -16.55
CA ALA A 635 -7.51 22.31 -17.65
C ALA A 635 -6.75 23.62 -17.81
N THR A 636 -6.37 24.26 -16.70
CA THR A 636 -5.54 25.47 -16.70
C THR A 636 -4.13 25.17 -17.17
N CYS A 637 -3.51 24.10 -16.68
CA CYS A 637 -2.16 23.72 -17.09
C CYS A 637 -2.08 23.41 -18.60
N LEU A 638 -3.07 22.68 -19.10
CA LEU A 638 -3.21 22.33 -20.52
C LEU A 638 -3.79 23.47 -21.37
N ARG A 639 -4.12 24.63 -20.77
CA ARG A 639 -4.76 25.81 -21.41
C ARG A 639 -5.98 25.43 -22.25
N LEU A 640 -6.90 24.66 -21.67
CA LEU A 640 -8.11 24.19 -22.33
C LEU A 640 -9.28 25.17 -22.26
N GLN A 641 -9.10 26.30 -21.57
CA GLN A 641 -10.09 27.34 -21.43
C GLN A 641 -10.39 27.99 -22.80
N ARG A 642 -11.68 28.21 -23.09
CA ARG A 642 -12.14 28.92 -24.27
C ARG A 642 -12.83 30.20 -23.83
N THR A 643 -12.26 31.35 -24.16
CA THR A 643 -13.02 32.60 -24.15
C THR A 643 -13.72 32.72 -25.49
N LYS A 644 -15.00 33.10 -25.51
CA LYS A 644 -15.65 33.47 -26.78
C LYS A 644 -14.76 34.51 -27.45
N ALA A 645 -14.27 34.22 -28.65
CA ALA A 645 -13.73 35.24 -29.52
C ALA A 645 -14.80 36.34 -29.64
N GLY A 646 -14.38 37.60 -29.47
CA GLY A 646 -15.26 38.76 -29.42
C GLY A 646 -16.27 38.78 -30.57
N HIS A 647 -17.49 39.20 -30.24
CA HIS A 647 -18.39 39.81 -31.22
C HIS A 647 -17.85 41.15 -31.68
#